data_AF-A0AAE9MPJ5-F1
#
_entry.id   AF-A0AAE9MPJ5-F1
#
_cell.length_a   1.000
_cell.length_b   1.000
_cell.length_c   1.000
_cell.angle_alpha   90.00
_cell.angle_beta   90.00
_cell.angle_gamma   90.00
#
_symmetry.space_group_name_H-M   'P 1'
#
loop_
_entity.id
_entity.type
_entity.pdbx_description
1 polymer ?
#
loop_
_entity_poly.entity_id
_entity_poly.type
_entity_poly.pdbx_seq_one_letter_code
_entity_poly.pdbx_strand_id
1 'polypeptide(L)'
;MKKINLYKIFAILFIAISASCVDNNDFELPTIGPDKQYENLKSLDEVIAQYNGNIVEFNDDTTIFGYVVSDDREGNFYKELVIQDKPENPTVGVVIKIDDANLGARYNIGRKIYVKLKGLALSKPYSAFEIGIKGTGNRTDRISANDYISKIDRSSEIVDIIPTTLTIGELTENQINTLVKIENLQSETKGLQYAYPEDNSYITRTMTSCETFEKIDISTSKFVSFKEYYIPDNKGSITAILDEFAGNYQLVLRNTNDINFTDEYGCNAPPIDATLNEVKAFYKGSGEATITKNLKIKVVITSDLAAGNLHPLSAFAQDATAGIALRFSGDHNLNLGDEVEIAVGGTKLSEYNDLLQLNITPSSIIKSTAGTLPTPETITFAQALTGDYESKLVQINGVQFKDNTKIYNGNNELITECDGTPLTTYVRKEATFANNNVNDKKGAITGIMTVFEGTPQIYLRNETDLNFTEDYVTCGGTTTNAIFFSELADPNNNANARFIELYNSGTDPIDLTGWTIRRYTNDATSSTSSIDLSGKTIAGTSTFVIAKNAAELSSIYGVTADMESTSAAADSNGDDQLELVDPSGTVIDIFGVIGEDGSGTNHEFEDGRAYRKASVTQGNPTYTFAEWDIWNDTGDAGTTNAPQDAPGAFTPGVR
;
A
#
# COMPACT_ATOMS: atom_id res chain seq x y z
N MET A 1 -85.57 -50.68 -10.50
CA MET A 1 -84.59 -50.04 -11.40
C MET A 1 -83.38 -49.61 -10.57
N LYS A 2 -82.23 -50.26 -10.77
CA LYS A 2 -81.00 -49.98 -9.99
C LYS A 2 -80.41 -48.65 -10.45
N LYS A 3 -80.23 -47.71 -9.51
CA LYS A 3 -79.54 -46.43 -9.74
C LYS A 3 -78.08 -46.73 -10.09
N ILE A 4 -77.68 -46.44 -11.33
CA ILE A 4 -76.29 -46.47 -11.75
C ILE A 4 -75.59 -45.27 -11.11
N ASN A 5 -74.54 -45.54 -10.35
CA ASN A 5 -73.81 -44.53 -9.59
C ASN A 5 -72.79 -43.83 -10.52
N LEU A 6 -73.20 -42.72 -11.14
CA LEU A 6 -72.40 -41.96 -12.13
C LEU A 6 -71.03 -41.52 -11.61
N TYR A 7 -70.84 -41.37 -10.29
CA TYR A 7 -69.56 -40.99 -9.69
C TYR A 7 -68.45 -42.03 -9.90
N LYS A 8 -68.80 -43.32 -10.02
CA LYS A 8 -67.80 -44.37 -10.29
C LYS A 8 -67.34 -44.39 -11.75
N ILE A 9 -68.18 -43.93 -12.68
CA ILE A 9 -67.84 -43.88 -14.11
C ILE A 9 -66.95 -42.66 -14.40
N PHE A 10 -67.21 -41.50 -13.76
CA PHE A 10 -66.33 -40.33 -13.86
C PHE A 10 -64.97 -40.53 -13.17
N ALA A 11 -64.92 -41.25 -12.03
CA ALA A 11 -63.65 -41.57 -11.36
C ALA A 11 -62.76 -42.53 -12.17
N ILE A 12 -63.36 -43.50 -12.89
CA ILE A 12 -62.63 -44.44 -13.75
C ILE A 12 -62.17 -43.76 -15.05
N LEU A 13 -62.92 -42.78 -15.56
CA LEU A 13 -62.53 -42.01 -16.75
C LEU A 13 -61.44 -40.97 -16.44
N PHE A 14 -61.39 -40.42 -15.23
CA PHE A 14 -60.34 -39.47 -14.81
C PHE A 14 -58.99 -40.16 -14.54
N ILE A 15 -59.01 -41.39 -14.00
CA ILE A 15 -57.80 -42.21 -13.78
C ILE A 15 -57.23 -42.74 -15.10
N ALA A 16 -58.05 -42.93 -16.13
CA ALA A 16 -57.61 -43.38 -17.46
C ALA A 16 -56.96 -42.26 -18.31
N ILE A 17 -57.17 -40.98 -17.99
CA ILE A 17 -56.57 -39.83 -18.70
C ILE A 17 -55.26 -39.38 -18.02
N SER A 18 -55.08 -39.67 -16.72
CA SER A 18 -53.82 -39.39 -16.00
C SER A 18 -52.69 -40.41 -16.27
N ALA A 19 -52.94 -41.44 -17.08
CA ALA A 19 -51.94 -42.46 -17.47
C ALA A 19 -51.50 -42.36 -18.94
N SER A 20 -51.89 -41.30 -19.66
CA SER A 20 -51.47 -41.07 -21.06
C SER A 20 -50.46 -39.92 -21.24
N CYS A 21 -50.00 -39.27 -20.16
CA CYS A 21 -48.72 -38.57 -20.22
C CYS A 21 -47.62 -39.60 -20.03
N VAL A 22 -47.24 -40.24 -21.12
CA VAL A 22 -45.92 -40.83 -21.21
C VAL A 22 -44.96 -39.63 -21.26
N ASP A 23 -44.14 -39.44 -20.22
CA ASP A 23 -42.95 -38.57 -20.24
C ASP A 23 -41.88 -39.16 -21.19
N ASN A 24 -42.25 -39.49 -22.43
CA ASN A 24 -41.29 -39.88 -23.46
C ASN A 24 -40.83 -38.61 -24.20
N ASN A 25 -40.13 -37.74 -23.49
CA ASN A 25 -39.09 -36.94 -24.12
C ASN A 25 -37.76 -37.71 -24.22
N ASP A 26 -37.72 -38.95 -23.74
CA ASP A 26 -36.65 -39.91 -24.01
C ASP A 26 -36.74 -40.40 -25.47
N PHE A 27 -36.43 -39.50 -26.40
CA PHE A 27 -35.89 -39.92 -27.68
C PHE A 27 -34.53 -40.56 -27.39
N GLU A 28 -34.47 -41.90 -27.39
CA GLU A 28 -33.19 -42.58 -27.42
C GLU A 28 -32.37 -42.01 -28.58
N LEU A 29 -31.26 -41.35 -28.24
CA LEU A 29 -30.38 -40.77 -29.24
C LEU A 29 -29.92 -41.90 -30.15
N PRO A 30 -29.96 -41.72 -31.49
CA PRO A 30 -29.60 -42.78 -32.41
C PRO A 30 -28.23 -43.34 -32.05
N THR A 31 -28.15 -44.66 -31.84
CA THR A 31 -26.89 -45.33 -31.50
C THR A 31 -25.88 -45.13 -32.62
N ILE A 32 -24.80 -44.43 -32.29
CA ILE A 32 -23.67 -44.20 -33.19
C ILE A 32 -22.79 -45.46 -33.15
N GLY A 33 -22.18 -45.81 -34.29
CA GLY A 33 -21.17 -46.87 -34.34
C GLY A 33 -19.95 -46.56 -33.46
N PRO A 34 -19.00 -47.51 -33.33
CA PRO A 34 -17.82 -47.31 -32.50
C PRO A 34 -17.00 -46.09 -32.97
N ASP A 35 -16.32 -45.46 -32.01
CA ASP A 35 -15.50 -44.28 -32.26
C ASP A 35 -14.38 -44.58 -33.27
N LYS A 36 -14.16 -43.62 -34.18
CA LYS A 36 -13.06 -43.70 -35.14
C LYS A 36 -11.72 -43.55 -34.42
N GLN A 37 -10.71 -44.26 -34.92
CA GLN A 37 -9.33 -44.10 -34.48
C GLN A 37 -8.65 -43.03 -35.33
N TYR A 38 -7.84 -42.18 -34.69
CA TYR A 38 -7.09 -41.10 -35.35
C TYR A 38 -5.60 -41.25 -35.04
N GLU A 39 -4.76 -41.22 -36.08
CA GLU A 39 -3.31 -41.41 -35.94
C GLU A 39 -2.62 -40.19 -35.30
N ASN A 40 -3.06 -38.97 -35.63
CA ASN A 40 -2.53 -37.72 -35.10
C ASN A 40 -3.57 -37.02 -34.21
N LEU A 41 -3.90 -37.67 -33.10
CA LEU A 41 -4.79 -37.11 -32.07
C LEU A 41 -4.00 -36.20 -31.12
N LYS A 42 -4.47 -34.97 -30.94
CA LYS A 42 -3.91 -33.96 -30.05
C LYS A 42 -4.93 -33.51 -29.01
N SER A 43 -4.42 -33.14 -27.84
CA SER A 43 -5.21 -32.50 -26.79
C SER A 43 -5.48 -31.02 -27.13
N LEU A 44 -6.45 -30.40 -26.45
CA LEU A 44 -6.73 -28.97 -26.66
C LEU A 44 -5.56 -28.10 -26.21
N ASP A 45 -4.90 -28.42 -25.10
CA ASP A 45 -3.72 -27.71 -24.58
C ASP A 45 -2.54 -27.76 -25.55
N GLU A 46 -2.24 -28.92 -26.14
CA GLU A 46 -1.20 -29.05 -27.18
C GLU A 46 -1.50 -28.18 -28.42
N VAL A 47 -2.78 -28.00 -28.76
CA VAL A 47 -3.19 -27.19 -29.92
C VAL A 47 -3.12 -25.71 -29.60
N ILE A 48 -3.65 -25.26 -28.46
CA ILE A 48 -3.61 -23.83 -28.11
C ILE A 48 -2.19 -23.34 -27.81
N ALA A 49 -1.29 -24.20 -27.33
CA ALA A 49 0.12 -23.88 -27.09
C ALA A 49 0.89 -23.51 -28.37
N GLN A 50 0.36 -23.83 -29.56
CA GLN A 50 0.97 -23.43 -30.84
C GLN A 50 0.70 -21.95 -31.18
N TYR A 51 -0.26 -21.31 -30.53
CA TYR A 51 -0.60 -19.90 -30.76
C TYR A 51 0.42 -18.97 -30.10
N ASN A 52 1.17 -18.22 -30.90
CA ASN A 52 2.19 -17.28 -30.45
C ASN A 52 1.84 -15.81 -30.74
N GLY A 53 0.54 -15.49 -30.79
CA GLY A 53 0.03 -14.18 -31.20
C GLY A 53 -0.36 -14.08 -32.68
N ASN A 54 -0.11 -15.13 -33.48
CA ASN A 54 -0.50 -15.22 -34.88
C ASN A 54 -1.41 -16.41 -35.15
N ILE A 55 -2.26 -16.30 -36.16
CA ILE A 55 -3.13 -17.39 -36.61
C ILE A 55 -2.31 -18.65 -36.95
N VAL A 56 -2.79 -19.82 -36.52
CA VAL A 56 -2.15 -21.12 -36.75
C VAL A 56 -2.99 -21.91 -37.75
N GLU A 57 -2.41 -22.26 -38.90
CA GLU A 57 -3.08 -23.07 -39.93
C GLU A 57 -2.68 -24.53 -39.83
N PHE A 58 -3.66 -25.43 -39.83
CA PHE A 58 -3.41 -26.87 -39.78
C PHE A 58 -3.48 -27.45 -41.19
N ASN A 59 -2.33 -27.88 -41.72
CA ASN A 59 -2.22 -28.46 -43.06
C ASN A 59 -2.09 -29.99 -43.06
N ASP A 60 -1.83 -30.58 -41.89
CA ASP A 60 -1.74 -32.02 -41.66
C ASP A 60 -3.06 -32.58 -41.14
N ASP A 61 -3.16 -33.91 -41.06
CA ASP A 61 -4.36 -34.62 -40.60
C ASP A 61 -4.51 -34.63 -39.07
N THR A 62 -4.14 -33.53 -38.39
CA THR A 62 -4.31 -33.35 -36.94
C THR A 62 -5.80 -33.38 -36.57
N THR A 63 -6.12 -34.11 -35.51
CA THR A 63 -7.48 -34.17 -34.94
C THR A 63 -7.41 -33.85 -33.45
N ILE A 64 -8.36 -33.09 -32.94
CA ILE A 64 -8.56 -32.87 -31.50
C ILE A 64 -9.84 -33.53 -31.02
N PHE A 65 -9.99 -33.68 -29.71
CA PHE A 65 -11.27 -34.02 -29.10
C PHE A 65 -11.63 -33.05 -27.99
N GLY A 66 -12.91 -32.99 -27.65
CA GLY A 66 -13.42 -32.25 -26.51
C GLY A 66 -14.88 -32.58 -26.24
N TYR A 67 -15.39 -32.08 -25.13
CA TYR A 67 -16.75 -32.29 -24.67
C TYR A 67 -17.56 -31.01 -24.87
N VAL A 68 -18.73 -31.14 -25.48
CA VAL A 68 -19.59 -29.99 -25.79
C VAL A 68 -20.21 -29.44 -24.51
N VAL A 69 -20.14 -28.12 -24.35
CA VAL A 69 -20.74 -27.41 -23.21
C VAL A 69 -21.72 -26.32 -23.59
N SER A 70 -21.68 -25.80 -24.82
CA SER A 70 -22.66 -24.83 -25.33
C SER A 70 -23.96 -25.49 -25.79
N ASP A 71 -25.01 -24.67 -25.89
CA ASP A 71 -26.28 -25.07 -26.48
C ASP A 71 -26.96 -23.87 -27.16
N ASP A 72 -27.22 -23.98 -28.46
CA ASP A 72 -27.76 -22.89 -29.27
C ASP A 72 -29.29 -22.82 -29.27
N ARG A 73 -29.99 -23.78 -28.63
CA ARG A 73 -31.46 -23.83 -28.58
C ARG A 73 -32.10 -22.55 -28.05
N GLU A 74 -31.49 -21.97 -27.03
CA GLU A 74 -32.02 -20.80 -26.34
C GLU A 74 -31.38 -19.49 -26.79
N GLY A 75 -30.48 -19.50 -27.78
CA GLY A 75 -30.07 -18.30 -28.53
C GLY A 75 -28.86 -17.50 -28.02
N ASN A 76 -28.18 -17.95 -26.95
CA ASN A 76 -26.95 -17.31 -26.47
C ASN A 76 -25.70 -17.71 -27.26
N PHE A 77 -25.63 -18.95 -27.75
CA PHE A 77 -24.53 -19.46 -28.56
C PHE A 77 -24.97 -19.47 -30.03
N TYR A 78 -24.54 -18.50 -30.83
CA TYR A 78 -25.02 -18.36 -32.21
C TYR A 78 -23.93 -18.74 -33.23
N LYS A 79 -24.21 -19.79 -34.02
CA LYS A 79 -23.32 -20.27 -35.09
C LYS A 79 -21.92 -20.63 -34.59
N GLU A 80 -21.91 -21.27 -33.43
CA GLU A 80 -20.72 -21.69 -32.72
C GLU A 80 -21.01 -22.88 -31.81
N LEU A 81 -19.97 -23.64 -31.51
CA LEU A 81 -19.99 -24.77 -30.60
C LEU A 81 -18.81 -24.65 -29.64
N VAL A 82 -19.07 -24.57 -28.34
CA VAL A 82 -18.03 -24.49 -27.31
C VAL A 82 -17.71 -25.89 -26.81
N ILE A 83 -16.44 -26.25 -26.84
CA ILE A 83 -15.92 -27.50 -26.28
C ILE A 83 -14.88 -27.25 -25.20
N GLN A 84 -14.79 -28.17 -24.24
CA GLN A 84 -13.74 -28.19 -23.22
C GLN A 84 -12.99 -29.53 -23.20
N ASP A 85 -11.78 -29.52 -22.65
CA ASP A 85 -10.83 -30.65 -22.69
C ASP A 85 -11.26 -31.86 -21.84
N LYS A 86 -11.93 -31.60 -20.71
CA LYS A 86 -12.32 -32.63 -19.73
C LYS A 86 -13.79 -32.48 -19.35
N PRO A 87 -14.48 -33.58 -18.97
CA PRO A 87 -15.86 -33.49 -18.53
C PRO A 87 -16.02 -32.89 -17.13
N GLU A 88 -15.00 -33.01 -16.29
CA GLU A 88 -14.97 -32.48 -14.92
C GLU A 88 -13.74 -31.60 -14.74
N ASN A 89 -13.94 -30.44 -14.08
CA ASN A 89 -12.90 -29.45 -13.78
C ASN A 89 -12.02 -29.13 -15.01
N PRO A 90 -12.63 -28.63 -16.10
CA PRO A 90 -11.93 -28.34 -17.35
C PRO A 90 -10.81 -27.33 -17.16
N THR A 91 -9.78 -27.45 -18.00
CA THR A 91 -8.61 -26.56 -17.98
C THR A 91 -8.43 -25.76 -19.27
N VAL A 92 -9.07 -26.16 -20.37
CA VAL A 92 -9.01 -25.46 -21.66
C VAL A 92 -10.37 -25.52 -22.34
N GLY A 93 -10.84 -24.38 -22.86
CA GLY A 93 -12.04 -24.25 -23.67
C GLY A 93 -11.75 -23.62 -25.03
N VAL A 94 -12.45 -24.07 -26.07
CA VAL A 94 -12.32 -23.55 -27.44
C VAL A 94 -13.68 -23.42 -28.11
N VAL A 95 -13.88 -22.32 -28.84
CA VAL A 95 -15.05 -22.11 -29.71
C VAL A 95 -14.78 -22.69 -31.10
N ILE A 96 -15.71 -23.46 -31.65
CA ILE A 96 -15.70 -23.90 -33.04
C ILE A 96 -16.74 -23.09 -33.82
N LYS A 97 -16.31 -22.33 -34.82
CA LYS A 97 -17.19 -21.43 -35.58
C LYS A 97 -17.86 -22.18 -36.72
N ILE A 98 -19.19 -22.22 -36.73
CA ILE A 98 -19.96 -23.04 -37.68
C ILE A 98 -21.14 -22.23 -38.21
N ASP A 99 -21.26 -22.09 -39.53
CA ASP A 99 -22.33 -21.33 -40.18
C ASP A 99 -23.64 -22.15 -40.31
N ASP A 100 -24.02 -22.85 -39.25
CA ASP A 100 -25.24 -23.65 -39.16
C ASP A 100 -25.99 -23.32 -37.87
N ALA A 101 -27.26 -23.70 -37.80
CA ALA A 101 -28.11 -23.54 -36.62
C ALA A 101 -28.51 -24.91 -36.06
N ASN A 102 -29.01 -24.93 -34.83
CA ASN A 102 -29.46 -26.15 -34.14
C ASN A 102 -28.33 -27.18 -33.93
N LEU A 103 -27.12 -26.67 -33.68
CA LEU A 103 -25.93 -27.46 -33.41
C LEU A 103 -26.11 -28.32 -32.14
N GLY A 104 -26.81 -27.79 -31.13
CA GLY A 104 -27.08 -28.46 -29.86
C GLY A 104 -27.94 -29.72 -30.00
N ALA A 105 -28.82 -29.80 -31.01
CA ALA A 105 -29.60 -31.02 -31.28
C ALA A 105 -28.75 -32.16 -31.88
N ARG A 106 -27.61 -31.83 -32.49
CA ARG A 106 -26.69 -32.81 -33.09
C ARG A 106 -25.54 -33.16 -32.17
N TYR A 107 -25.05 -32.16 -31.45
CA TYR A 107 -23.91 -32.19 -30.55
C TYR A 107 -24.38 -31.78 -29.15
N ASN A 108 -25.20 -32.61 -28.53
CA ASN A 108 -25.77 -32.33 -27.21
C ASN A 108 -24.67 -32.06 -26.17
N ILE A 109 -24.99 -31.26 -25.15
CA ILE A 109 -24.13 -31.06 -23.97
C ILE A 109 -23.64 -32.42 -23.46
N GLY A 110 -22.35 -32.50 -23.11
CA GLY A 110 -21.72 -33.72 -22.61
C GLY A 110 -21.22 -34.66 -23.70
N ARG A 111 -21.65 -34.50 -24.95
CA ARG A 111 -21.16 -35.34 -26.04
C ARG A 111 -19.70 -35.04 -26.33
N LYS A 112 -18.90 -36.10 -26.40
CA LYS A 112 -17.55 -36.03 -26.93
C LYS A 112 -17.55 -35.95 -28.45
N ILE A 113 -16.76 -35.05 -29.00
CA ILE A 113 -16.61 -34.87 -30.44
C ILE A 113 -15.13 -34.90 -30.83
N TYR A 114 -14.86 -35.27 -32.08
CA TYR A 114 -13.56 -35.21 -32.70
C TYR A 114 -13.58 -34.16 -33.82
N VAL A 115 -12.65 -33.21 -33.80
CA VAL A 115 -12.57 -32.12 -34.78
C VAL A 115 -11.29 -32.27 -35.60
N LYS A 116 -11.44 -32.52 -36.90
CA LYS A 116 -10.34 -32.62 -37.85
C LYS A 116 -9.89 -31.22 -38.23
N LEU A 117 -8.65 -30.91 -37.91
CA LEU A 117 -8.12 -29.56 -38.07
C LEU A 117 -7.60 -29.28 -39.48
N LYS A 118 -7.34 -30.29 -40.31
CA LYS A 118 -6.83 -30.07 -41.68
C LYS A 118 -7.68 -29.09 -42.49
N GLY A 119 -7.08 -27.99 -42.91
CA GLY A 119 -7.72 -26.89 -43.64
C GLY A 119 -8.52 -25.92 -42.75
N LEU A 120 -8.43 -26.06 -41.43
CA LEU A 120 -8.92 -25.11 -40.43
C LEU A 120 -7.74 -24.33 -39.86
N ALA A 121 -8.05 -23.28 -39.10
CA ALA A 121 -7.08 -22.48 -38.39
C ALA A 121 -7.55 -22.21 -36.96
N LEU A 122 -6.58 -22.02 -36.06
CA LEU A 122 -6.75 -21.56 -34.68
C LEU A 122 -6.39 -20.08 -34.60
N SER A 123 -7.22 -19.28 -33.94
CA SER A 123 -6.90 -17.91 -33.56
C SER A 123 -7.37 -17.60 -32.14
N LYS A 124 -6.82 -16.55 -31.52
CA LYS A 124 -7.27 -15.99 -30.24
C LYS A 124 -7.68 -14.53 -30.45
N PRO A 125 -8.84 -14.24 -31.08
CA PRO A 125 -9.34 -12.87 -31.14
C PRO A 125 -9.57 -12.33 -29.73
N TYR A 126 -8.83 -11.27 -29.38
CA TYR A 126 -8.83 -10.76 -28.01
C TYR A 126 -8.33 -11.84 -27.05
N SER A 127 -9.20 -12.49 -26.27
CA SER A 127 -8.81 -13.46 -25.25
C SER A 127 -9.40 -14.86 -25.40
N ALA A 128 -10.33 -15.10 -26.31
CA ALA A 128 -10.97 -16.40 -26.50
C ALA A 128 -10.33 -17.19 -27.66
N PHE A 129 -9.97 -18.45 -27.44
CA PHE A 129 -9.52 -19.34 -28.51
C PHE A 129 -10.68 -19.80 -29.39
N GLU A 130 -10.55 -19.64 -30.71
CA GLU A 130 -11.52 -20.08 -31.71
C GLU A 130 -10.85 -20.89 -32.84
N ILE A 131 -11.58 -21.88 -33.34
CA ILE A 131 -11.23 -22.70 -34.50
C ILE A 131 -12.27 -22.49 -35.60
N GLY A 132 -11.79 -22.23 -36.82
CA GLY A 132 -12.64 -22.03 -37.99
C GLY A 132 -11.86 -22.10 -39.29
N ILE A 133 -12.44 -21.55 -40.36
CA ILE A 133 -11.71 -21.36 -41.63
C ILE A 133 -10.78 -20.17 -41.47
N LYS A 134 -9.59 -20.20 -42.08
CA LYS A 134 -8.73 -19.02 -42.10
C LYS A 134 -9.45 -17.84 -42.76
N GLY A 135 -9.65 -16.78 -41.98
CA GLY A 135 -10.22 -15.52 -42.45
C GLY A 135 -9.15 -14.49 -42.79
N THR A 136 -9.51 -13.21 -42.72
CA THR A 136 -8.58 -12.09 -42.94
C THR A 136 -7.83 -11.74 -41.66
N GLY A 137 -6.50 -11.62 -41.74
CA GLY A 137 -5.66 -11.29 -40.58
C GLY A 137 -5.59 -12.42 -39.56
N ASN A 138 -5.53 -12.08 -38.27
CA ASN A 138 -5.48 -13.04 -37.15
C ASN A 138 -6.88 -13.49 -36.69
N ARG A 139 -7.78 -13.80 -37.63
CA ARG A 139 -9.17 -14.17 -37.35
C ARG A 139 -9.57 -15.42 -38.11
N THR A 140 -10.52 -16.16 -37.55
CA THR A 140 -11.18 -17.27 -38.26
C THR A 140 -12.59 -16.89 -38.71
N ASP A 141 -12.97 -17.37 -39.88
CA ASP A 141 -14.33 -17.38 -40.41
C ASP A 141 -15.05 -18.68 -40.05
N ARG A 142 -16.37 -18.71 -40.22
CA ARG A 142 -17.20 -19.89 -39.92
C ARG A 142 -17.01 -21.00 -40.94
N ILE A 143 -17.00 -22.24 -40.47
CA ILE A 143 -17.07 -23.44 -41.32
C ILE A 143 -18.49 -23.53 -41.92
N SER A 144 -18.62 -23.71 -43.23
CA SER A 144 -19.93 -23.71 -43.89
C SER A 144 -20.84 -24.84 -43.38
N ALA A 145 -22.16 -24.63 -43.42
CA ALA A 145 -23.16 -25.65 -43.08
C ALA A 145 -23.01 -26.96 -43.90
N ASN A 146 -22.45 -26.88 -45.12
CA ASN A 146 -22.23 -28.03 -45.98
C ASN A 146 -20.96 -28.82 -45.61
N ASP A 147 -19.99 -28.17 -44.96
CA ASP A 147 -18.65 -28.74 -44.79
C ASP A 147 -18.37 -29.20 -43.36
N TYR A 148 -18.96 -28.57 -42.34
CA TYR A 148 -18.61 -28.83 -40.93
C TYR A 148 -18.82 -30.30 -40.52
N ILE A 149 -19.81 -30.97 -41.12
CA ILE A 149 -20.12 -32.38 -40.88
C ILE A 149 -18.94 -33.29 -41.22
N SER A 150 -18.18 -32.94 -42.26
CA SER A 150 -17.00 -33.72 -42.65
C SER A 150 -15.82 -33.51 -41.68
N LYS A 151 -15.82 -32.37 -40.97
CA LYS A 151 -14.78 -31.95 -40.03
C LYS A 151 -15.04 -32.43 -38.61
N ILE A 152 -16.29 -32.68 -38.23
CA ILE A 152 -16.66 -33.05 -36.86
C ILE A 152 -17.31 -34.44 -36.84
N ASP A 153 -16.61 -35.39 -36.24
CA ASP A 153 -17.13 -36.72 -35.96
C ASP A 153 -17.69 -36.77 -34.52
N ARG A 154 -18.85 -37.42 -34.33
CA ARG A 154 -19.46 -37.62 -33.01
C ARG A 154 -18.95 -38.91 -32.39
N SER A 155 -18.59 -38.87 -31.12
CA SER A 155 -18.43 -40.07 -30.30
C SER A 155 -19.80 -40.58 -29.84
N SER A 156 -19.88 -41.88 -29.57
CA SER A 156 -21.01 -42.47 -28.82
C SER A 156 -21.01 -42.07 -27.34
N GLU A 157 -19.89 -41.60 -26.82
CA GLU A 157 -19.69 -41.13 -25.45
C GLU A 157 -20.44 -39.81 -25.20
N ILE A 158 -21.31 -39.84 -24.19
CA ILE A 158 -22.00 -38.69 -23.61
C ILE A 158 -21.82 -38.81 -22.10
N VAL A 159 -21.31 -37.76 -21.48
CA VAL A 159 -20.99 -37.72 -20.05
C VAL A 159 -21.61 -36.50 -19.42
N ASP A 160 -21.92 -36.59 -18.14
CA ASP A 160 -22.31 -35.42 -17.36
C ASP A 160 -21.12 -34.47 -17.25
N ILE A 161 -21.37 -33.17 -17.48
CA ILE A 161 -20.34 -32.14 -17.37
C ILE A 161 -20.40 -31.52 -15.98
N ILE A 162 -19.28 -31.57 -15.28
CA ILE A 162 -19.10 -31.03 -13.93
C ILE A 162 -18.24 -29.76 -14.04
N PRO A 163 -18.79 -28.58 -13.74
CA PRO A 163 -18.06 -27.31 -13.82
C PRO A 163 -17.00 -27.19 -12.73
N THR A 164 -15.96 -26.39 -13.00
CA THR A 164 -15.03 -25.96 -11.94
C THR A 164 -15.75 -24.95 -11.04
N THR A 165 -15.81 -25.20 -9.73
CA THR A 165 -16.38 -24.23 -8.77
C THR A 165 -15.31 -23.22 -8.35
N LEU A 166 -15.57 -21.93 -8.58
CA LEU A 166 -14.62 -20.83 -8.34
C LEU A 166 -15.35 -19.63 -7.74
N THR A 167 -14.63 -18.81 -6.97
CA THR A 167 -15.02 -17.43 -6.65
C THR A 167 -14.73 -16.51 -7.84
N ILE A 168 -15.30 -15.29 -7.83
CA ILE A 168 -15.07 -14.32 -8.91
C ILE A 168 -13.58 -13.93 -8.98
N GLY A 169 -12.92 -13.72 -7.83
CA GLY A 169 -11.49 -13.40 -7.76
C GLY A 169 -10.54 -14.54 -8.17
N GLU A 170 -11.01 -15.78 -8.30
CA GLU A 170 -10.22 -16.93 -8.76
C GLU A 170 -10.30 -17.14 -10.29
N LEU A 171 -11.11 -16.36 -11.00
CA LEU A 171 -11.25 -16.47 -12.45
C LEU A 171 -9.98 -16.02 -13.17
N THR A 172 -9.50 -16.84 -14.10
CA THR A 172 -8.34 -16.53 -14.94
C THR A 172 -8.64 -16.79 -16.42
N GLU A 173 -7.74 -16.38 -17.31
CA GLU A 173 -7.91 -16.59 -18.75
C GLU A 173 -8.01 -18.07 -19.13
N ASN A 174 -7.49 -18.97 -18.28
CA ASN A 174 -7.55 -20.42 -18.49
C ASN A 174 -8.99 -20.96 -18.43
N GLN A 175 -9.89 -20.25 -17.75
CA GLN A 175 -11.29 -20.65 -17.66
C GLN A 175 -12.16 -20.14 -18.82
N ILE A 176 -11.65 -19.26 -19.69
CA ILE A 176 -12.41 -18.77 -20.85
C ILE A 176 -12.84 -19.97 -21.71
N ASN A 177 -14.10 -19.95 -22.18
CA ASN A 177 -14.75 -21.03 -22.93
C ASN A 177 -14.92 -22.36 -22.17
N THR A 178 -14.73 -22.37 -20.85
CA THR A 178 -15.01 -23.55 -20.02
C THR A 178 -16.26 -23.36 -19.18
N LEU A 179 -16.87 -24.46 -18.73
CA LEU A 179 -17.99 -24.40 -17.81
C LEU A 179 -17.51 -24.15 -16.37
N VAL A 180 -17.97 -23.06 -15.77
CA VAL A 180 -17.66 -22.66 -14.39
C VAL A 180 -18.93 -22.59 -13.54
N LYS A 181 -18.77 -22.76 -12.23
CA LYS A 181 -19.83 -22.56 -11.24
C LYS A 181 -19.37 -21.55 -10.20
N ILE A 182 -20.20 -20.54 -9.95
CA ILE A 182 -19.97 -19.55 -8.90
C ILE A 182 -21.12 -19.63 -7.91
N GLU A 183 -20.78 -19.85 -6.63
CA GLU A 183 -21.73 -19.96 -5.53
C GLU A 183 -22.07 -18.59 -4.94
N ASN A 184 -23.13 -18.53 -4.12
CA ASN A 184 -23.50 -17.36 -3.32
C ASN A 184 -23.70 -16.05 -4.11
N LEU A 185 -24.11 -16.12 -5.37
CA LEU A 185 -24.46 -14.97 -6.20
C LEU A 185 -25.92 -14.55 -6.01
N GLN A 186 -26.17 -13.25 -6.13
CA GLN A 186 -27.50 -12.66 -6.29
C GLN A 186 -27.45 -11.52 -7.32
N SER A 187 -28.59 -11.20 -7.93
CA SER A 187 -28.71 -9.96 -8.70
C SER A 187 -28.53 -8.74 -7.81
N GLU A 188 -27.81 -7.71 -8.26
CA GLU A 188 -27.62 -6.48 -7.48
C GLU A 188 -28.95 -5.74 -7.24
N THR A 189 -29.86 -5.81 -8.22
CA THR A 189 -31.20 -5.23 -8.14
C THR A 189 -32.26 -6.31 -8.34
N LYS A 190 -33.33 -6.26 -7.54
CA LYS A 190 -34.49 -7.14 -7.66
C LYS A 190 -35.38 -6.79 -8.85
N GLY A 191 -36.14 -7.76 -9.33
CA GLY A 191 -37.14 -7.58 -10.38
C GLY A 191 -36.57 -7.33 -11.76
N LEU A 192 -35.30 -7.70 -12.00
CA LEU A 192 -34.67 -7.58 -13.31
C LEU A 192 -35.07 -8.76 -14.21
N GLN A 193 -35.35 -8.48 -15.48
CA GLN A 193 -35.46 -9.49 -16.54
C GLN A 193 -34.07 -9.82 -17.11
N TYR A 194 -33.90 -11.01 -17.69
CA TYR A 194 -32.62 -11.43 -18.32
C TYR A 194 -32.15 -10.46 -19.42
N ALA A 195 -33.08 -9.93 -20.22
CA ALA A 195 -32.82 -8.81 -21.12
C ALA A 195 -34.08 -7.92 -21.24
N TYR A 196 -33.96 -6.76 -21.89
CA TYR A 196 -35.12 -5.89 -22.13
C TYR A 196 -35.90 -6.35 -23.38
N PRO A 197 -37.23 -6.42 -23.35
CA PRO A 197 -38.03 -6.85 -24.52
C PRO A 197 -37.98 -5.86 -25.69
N GLU A 198 -37.83 -4.55 -25.41
CA GLU A 198 -38.03 -3.45 -26.37
C GLU A 198 -36.73 -2.77 -26.82
N ASP A 199 -35.58 -3.11 -26.21
CA ASP A 199 -34.27 -2.54 -26.56
C ASP A 199 -33.42 -3.57 -27.31
N ASN A 200 -32.91 -3.17 -28.47
CA ASN A 200 -32.09 -4.00 -29.36
C ASN A 200 -30.60 -4.03 -28.97
N SER A 201 -30.25 -3.44 -27.83
CA SER A 201 -28.89 -3.41 -27.29
C SER A 201 -28.49 -4.74 -26.62
N TYR A 202 -27.18 -5.01 -26.59
CA TYR A 202 -26.61 -6.09 -25.79
C TYR A 202 -26.62 -5.66 -24.33
N ILE A 203 -27.17 -6.48 -23.44
CA ILE A 203 -27.45 -6.07 -22.06
C ILE A 203 -26.74 -7.00 -21.10
N THR A 204 -26.03 -6.41 -20.14
CA THR A 204 -25.46 -7.12 -19.00
C THR A 204 -26.32 -6.95 -17.75
N ARG A 205 -26.27 -7.94 -16.86
CA ARG A 205 -26.89 -7.89 -15.54
C ARG A 205 -25.84 -8.23 -14.49
N THR A 206 -25.63 -7.33 -13.55
CA THR A 206 -24.59 -7.46 -12.55
C THR A 206 -25.05 -8.34 -11.39
N MET A 207 -24.28 -9.39 -11.13
CA MET A 207 -24.41 -10.25 -9.97
C MET A 207 -23.39 -9.82 -8.92
N THR A 208 -23.75 -9.96 -7.64
CA THR A 208 -22.86 -9.72 -6.51
C THR A 208 -22.71 -11.00 -5.70
N SER A 209 -21.46 -11.34 -5.37
CA SER A 209 -21.14 -12.42 -4.44
C SER A 209 -21.47 -12.00 -3.01
N CYS A 210 -22.29 -12.77 -2.30
CA CYS A 210 -22.51 -12.58 -0.87
C CYS A 210 -21.40 -13.15 0.01
N GLU A 211 -20.40 -13.79 -0.58
CA GLU A 211 -19.20 -14.26 0.11
C GLU A 211 -18.07 -13.24 0.01
N THR A 212 -17.82 -12.74 -1.21
CA THR A 212 -16.67 -11.88 -1.52
C THR A 212 -17.02 -10.43 -1.83
N PHE A 213 -18.30 -10.08 -1.98
CA PHE A 213 -18.77 -8.76 -2.45
C PHE A 213 -18.27 -8.35 -3.84
N GLU A 214 -17.57 -9.25 -4.53
CA GLU A 214 -17.15 -9.07 -5.91
C GLU A 214 -18.36 -9.13 -6.85
N LYS A 215 -18.19 -8.53 -8.03
CA LYS A 215 -19.23 -8.42 -9.02
C LYS A 215 -18.82 -9.12 -10.31
N ILE A 216 -19.80 -9.75 -10.94
CA ILE A 216 -19.64 -10.36 -12.26
C ILE A 216 -20.91 -10.14 -13.07
N ASP A 217 -20.76 -9.86 -14.35
CA ASP A 217 -21.89 -9.67 -15.23
C ASP A 217 -22.33 -11.01 -15.85
N ILE A 218 -23.64 -11.27 -15.88
CA ILE A 218 -24.20 -12.21 -16.84
C ILE A 218 -24.47 -11.48 -18.15
N SER A 219 -24.13 -12.15 -19.23
CA SER A 219 -24.22 -11.66 -20.59
C SER A 219 -25.32 -12.40 -21.33
N THR A 220 -26.30 -11.66 -21.85
CA THR A 220 -27.47 -12.24 -22.51
C THR A 220 -27.65 -11.64 -23.91
N SER A 221 -27.66 -12.50 -24.92
CA SER A 221 -27.96 -12.14 -26.31
C SER A 221 -29.40 -11.63 -26.44
N LYS A 222 -29.62 -10.63 -27.29
CA LYS A 222 -30.97 -10.16 -27.63
C LYS A 222 -31.86 -11.22 -28.30
N PHE A 223 -31.25 -12.27 -28.83
CA PHE A 223 -31.94 -13.34 -29.52
C PHE A 223 -32.36 -14.47 -28.59
N VAL A 224 -32.06 -14.39 -27.28
CA VAL A 224 -32.48 -15.47 -26.38
C VAL A 224 -33.99 -15.58 -26.27
N SER A 225 -34.47 -16.81 -26.10
CA SER A 225 -35.90 -17.07 -25.94
C SER A 225 -36.41 -16.60 -24.56
N PHE A 226 -35.57 -16.66 -23.54
CA PHE A 226 -35.89 -16.38 -22.13
C PHE A 226 -35.67 -14.91 -21.72
N LYS A 227 -35.50 -13.99 -22.67
CA LYS A 227 -35.18 -12.57 -22.39
C LYS A 227 -36.17 -11.89 -21.45
N GLU A 228 -37.46 -12.22 -21.58
CA GLU A 228 -38.53 -11.61 -20.79
C GLU A 228 -38.70 -12.25 -19.41
N TYR A 229 -37.98 -13.34 -19.12
CA TYR A 229 -38.08 -14.01 -17.83
C TYR A 229 -37.36 -13.19 -16.77
N TYR A 230 -37.89 -13.21 -15.55
CA TYR A 230 -37.27 -12.55 -14.41
C TYR A 230 -36.13 -13.41 -13.86
N ILE A 231 -35.03 -12.74 -13.52
CA ILE A 231 -33.99 -13.32 -12.68
C ILE A 231 -34.62 -13.51 -11.29
N PRO A 232 -34.51 -14.71 -10.67
CA PRO A 232 -35.11 -14.93 -9.36
C PRO A 232 -34.58 -13.92 -8.32
N ASP A 233 -35.48 -13.34 -7.51
CA ASP A 233 -35.15 -12.42 -6.42
C ASP A 233 -34.66 -13.18 -5.17
N ASN A 234 -33.69 -14.06 -5.38
CA ASN A 234 -33.08 -14.98 -4.43
C ASN A 234 -31.57 -14.97 -4.65
N LYS A 235 -30.82 -15.68 -3.81
CA LYS A 235 -29.39 -15.95 -4.04
C LYS A 235 -29.14 -17.43 -4.23
N GLY A 236 -27.99 -17.79 -4.77
CA GLY A 236 -27.55 -19.17 -4.93
C GLY A 236 -26.41 -19.28 -5.94
N SER A 237 -26.46 -20.26 -6.83
CA SER A 237 -25.35 -20.54 -7.75
C SER A 237 -25.67 -20.23 -9.21
N ILE A 238 -24.66 -19.81 -9.97
CA ILE A 238 -24.72 -19.75 -11.45
C ILE A 238 -23.72 -20.74 -12.03
N THR A 239 -24.15 -21.59 -12.96
CA THR A 239 -23.30 -22.47 -13.77
C THR A 239 -23.30 -21.98 -15.22
N ALA A 240 -22.20 -21.43 -15.72
CA ALA A 240 -22.18 -20.77 -17.03
C ALA A 240 -20.87 -21.01 -17.78
N ILE A 241 -20.83 -20.65 -19.06
CA ILE A 241 -19.56 -20.59 -19.81
C ILE A 241 -18.92 -19.23 -19.57
N LEU A 242 -17.65 -19.22 -19.17
CA LEU A 242 -16.90 -17.98 -18.95
C LEU A 242 -16.49 -17.36 -20.28
N ASP A 243 -16.71 -16.06 -20.41
CA ASP A 243 -16.27 -15.23 -21.53
C ASP A 243 -15.58 -13.96 -21.01
N GLU A 244 -14.92 -13.21 -21.89
CA GLU A 244 -14.30 -11.93 -21.55
C GLU A 244 -14.65 -10.88 -22.60
N PHE A 245 -15.14 -9.73 -22.13
CA PHE A 245 -15.48 -8.60 -22.98
C PHE A 245 -14.84 -7.32 -22.45
N ALA A 246 -14.07 -6.65 -23.32
CA ALA A 246 -13.38 -5.40 -23.02
C ALA A 246 -12.52 -5.46 -21.73
N GLY A 247 -11.85 -6.59 -21.48
CA GLY A 247 -10.99 -6.79 -20.31
C GLY A 247 -11.70 -7.24 -19.04
N ASN A 248 -13.01 -7.53 -19.09
CA ASN A 248 -13.79 -7.98 -17.93
C ASN A 248 -14.39 -9.36 -18.19
N TYR A 249 -14.29 -10.25 -17.21
CA TYR A 249 -14.95 -11.55 -17.25
C TYR A 249 -16.47 -11.40 -17.13
N GLN A 250 -17.19 -12.22 -17.90
CA GLN A 250 -18.65 -12.29 -17.88
C GLN A 250 -19.11 -13.75 -18.05
N LEU A 251 -20.33 -14.03 -17.58
CA LEU A 251 -20.94 -15.35 -17.63
C LEU A 251 -21.97 -15.42 -18.77
N VAL A 252 -21.81 -16.39 -19.67
CA VAL A 252 -22.78 -16.65 -20.74
C VAL A 252 -23.62 -17.87 -20.37
N LEU A 253 -24.91 -17.64 -20.15
CA LEU A 253 -25.87 -18.68 -19.77
C LEU A 253 -26.25 -19.55 -20.98
N ARG A 254 -26.43 -20.85 -20.77
CA ARG A 254 -27.00 -21.74 -21.79
C ARG A 254 -28.52 -21.64 -21.79
N ASN A 255 -29.12 -21.55 -20.61
CA ASN A 255 -30.55 -21.39 -20.40
C ASN A 255 -30.80 -20.96 -18.95
N THR A 256 -32.06 -20.81 -18.53
CA THR A 256 -32.40 -20.36 -17.17
C THR A 256 -32.12 -21.39 -16.07
N ASN A 257 -31.95 -22.68 -16.39
CA ASN A 257 -31.60 -23.69 -15.38
C ASN A 257 -30.15 -23.58 -14.89
N ASP A 258 -29.33 -22.80 -15.59
CA ASP A 258 -27.98 -22.46 -15.15
C ASP A 258 -27.98 -21.56 -13.91
N ILE A 259 -29.13 -20.95 -13.56
CA ILE A 259 -29.32 -20.20 -12.32
C ILE A 259 -30.12 -21.04 -11.33
N ASN A 260 -29.49 -21.33 -10.20
CA ASN A 260 -30.09 -22.02 -9.08
C ASN A 260 -30.12 -21.10 -7.86
N PHE A 261 -31.04 -20.13 -7.86
CA PHE A 261 -31.23 -19.17 -6.78
C PHE A 261 -32.38 -19.61 -5.87
N THR A 262 -32.04 -20.33 -4.81
CA THR A 262 -33.01 -20.94 -3.87
C THR A 262 -32.96 -20.33 -2.48
N ASP A 263 -31.88 -19.66 -2.12
CA ASP A 263 -31.68 -19.06 -0.80
C ASP A 263 -32.29 -17.66 -0.72
N GLU A 264 -32.58 -17.20 0.49
CA GLU A 264 -33.11 -15.86 0.72
C GLU A 264 -32.17 -14.79 0.17
N TYR A 265 -32.72 -13.85 -0.58
CA TYR A 265 -31.99 -12.68 -1.07
C TYR A 265 -31.42 -11.84 0.08
N GLY A 266 -30.22 -11.34 -0.13
CA GLY A 266 -29.48 -10.52 0.81
C GLY A 266 -28.27 -11.26 1.36
N CYS A 267 -27.20 -10.49 1.56
CA CYS A 267 -26.00 -10.96 2.23
C CYS A 267 -26.20 -10.85 3.75
N ASN A 268 -27.28 -11.45 4.26
CA ASN A 268 -27.81 -11.30 5.62
C ASN A 268 -26.96 -12.02 6.70
N ALA A 269 -25.77 -12.51 6.36
CA ALA A 269 -24.87 -13.09 7.33
C ALA A 269 -24.32 -11.98 8.24
N PRO A 270 -24.37 -12.12 9.58
CA PRO A 270 -23.70 -11.18 10.48
C PRO A 270 -22.21 -11.08 10.13
N PRO A 271 -21.64 -9.86 10.04
CA PRO A 271 -20.21 -9.70 9.82
C PRO A 271 -19.39 -10.31 10.96
N ILE A 272 -18.24 -10.89 10.61
CA ILE A 272 -17.29 -11.53 11.53
C ILE A 272 -16.33 -10.47 12.09
N ASP A 273 -16.01 -10.53 13.39
CA ASP A 273 -15.03 -9.65 14.01
C ASP A 273 -13.64 -9.79 13.35
N ALA A 274 -13.01 -8.66 13.06
CA ALA A 274 -11.63 -8.56 12.58
C ALA A 274 -10.90 -7.41 13.27
N THR A 275 -9.58 -7.52 13.33
CA THR A 275 -8.68 -6.42 13.71
C THR A 275 -8.48 -5.48 12.53
N LEU A 276 -8.13 -4.24 12.82
CA LEU A 276 -7.82 -3.26 11.79
C LEU A 276 -6.57 -3.64 10.99
N ASN A 277 -5.59 -4.30 11.62
CA ASN A 277 -4.42 -4.81 10.90
C ASN A 277 -4.78 -5.92 9.88
N GLU A 278 -5.69 -6.83 10.24
CA GLU A 278 -6.22 -7.84 9.28
C GLU A 278 -6.94 -7.18 8.10
N VAL A 279 -7.67 -6.08 8.35
CA VAL A 279 -8.29 -5.29 7.29
C VAL A 279 -7.23 -4.62 6.41
N LYS A 280 -6.25 -3.92 6.99
CA LYS A 280 -5.16 -3.26 6.24
C LYS A 280 -4.40 -4.26 5.35
N ALA A 281 -4.27 -5.53 5.76
CA ALA A 281 -3.58 -6.57 4.99
C ALA A 281 -4.24 -6.92 3.63
N PHE A 282 -5.48 -6.50 3.37
CA PHE A 282 -6.09 -6.60 2.04
C PHE A 282 -5.43 -5.66 1.02
N TYR A 283 -4.85 -4.54 1.48
CA TYR A 283 -4.14 -3.62 0.61
C TYR A 283 -2.75 -4.15 0.24
N LYS A 284 -2.41 -4.15 -1.05
CA LYS A 284 -1.15 -4.71 -1.59
C LYS A 284 -0.17 -3.64 -2.09
N GLY A 285 -0.35 -2.38 -1.66
CA GLY A 285 0.57 -1.28 -1.97
C GLY A 285 0.32 -0.58 -3.30
N SER A 286 -0.81 -0.83 -3.99
CA SER A 286 -1.23 -0.03 -5.14
C SER A 286 -2.71 -0.19 -5.46
N GLY A 287 -3.31 0.83 -6.09
CA GLY A 287 -4.68 0.81 -6.58
C GLY A 287 -5.74 0.83 -5.49
N GLU A 288 -6.90 0.26 -5.78
CA GLU A 288 -7.95 0.01 -4.80
C GLU A 288 -7.99 -1.48 -4.44
N ALA A 289 -8.21 -1.80 -3.17
CA ALA A 289 -8.40 -3.17 -2.71
C ALA A 289 -9.78 -3.32 -2.05
N THR A 290 -10.62 -4.20 -2.57
CA THR A 290 -11.91 -4.54 -1.96
C THR A 290 -11.70 -5.50 -0.79
N ILE A 291 -12.39 -5.28 0.32
CA ILE A 291 -12.42 -6.23 1.43
C ILE A 291 -13.38 -7.37 1.07
N THR A 292 -12.83 -8.47 0.57
CA THR A 292 -13.57 -9.61 0.03
C THR A 292 -14.04 -10.61 1.09
N LYS A 293 -14.21 -10.15 2.33
CA LYS A 293 -14.76 -10.95 3.42
C LYS A 293 -15.81 -10.14 4.17
N ASN A 294 -16.85 -10.81 4.65
CA ASN A 294 -17.88 -10.19 5.48
C ASN A 294 -17.37 -9.93 6.89
N LEU A 295 -16.59 -8.85 7.05
CA LEU A 295 -15.92 -8.48 8.29
C LEU A 295 -16.55 -7.24 8.92
N LYS A 296 -16.37 -7.11 10.23
CA LYS A 296 -16.52 -5.86 10.96
C LYS A 296 -15.32 -5.58 11.85
N ILE A 297 -15.03 -4.31 12.04
CA ILE A 297 -13.98 -3.84 12.95
C ILE A 297 -14.61 -3.04 14.09
N LYS A 298 -13.93 -3.04 15.23
CA LYS A 298 -14.28 -2.23 16.39
C LYS A 298 -13.13 -1.27 16.70
N VAL A 299 -13.35 0.03 16.50
CA VAL A 299 -12.30 1.06 16.58
C VAL A 299 -12.76 2.25 17.41
N VAL A 300 -11.80 3.02 17.92
CA VAL A 300 -12.05 4.30 18.61
C VAL A 300 -11.68 5.45 17.68
N ILE A 301 -12.55 6.46 17.59
CA ILE A 301 -12.32 7.67 16.80
C ILE A 301 -11.31 8.55 17.51
N THR A 302 -10.19 8.80 16.84
CA THR A 302 -9.07 9.59 17.38
C THR A 302 -9.02 11.00 16.82
N SER A 303 -9.75 11.30 15.74
CA SER A 303 -9.90 12.65 15.20
C SER A 303 -10.97 13.48 15.91
N ASP A 304 -10.80 14.81 15.93
CA ASP A 304 -11.75 15.75 16.54
C ASP A 304 -12.51 16.56 15.47
N LEU A 305 -13.71 16.10 15.12
CA LEU A 305 -14.55 16.78 14.13
C LEU A 305 -14.96 18.19 14.59
N ALA A 306 -15.13 18.41 15.90
CA ALA A 306 -15.57 19.70 16.44
C ALA A 306 -14.49 20.79 16.35
N ALA A 307 -13.22 20.39 16.34
CA ALA A 307 -12.10 21.31 16.15
C ALA A 307 -11.94 21.80 14.70
N GLY A 308 -12.59 21.17 13.73
CA GLY A 308 -12.62 21.62 12.33
C GLY A 308 -11.33 21.42 11.53
N ASN A 309 -10.28 20.82 12.11
CA ASN A 309 -9.01 20.58 11.43
C ASN A 309 -9.08 19.41 10.40
N LEU A 310 -10.23 18.79 10.20
CA LEU A 310 -10.46 17.76 9.17
C LEU A 310 -11.70 18.06 8.33
N HIS A 311 -11.78 17.44 7.15
CA HIS A 311 -13.00 17.51 6.32
C HIS A 311 -14.11 16.65 6.95
N PRO A 312 -15.40 17.05 6.92
CA PRO A 312 -16.52 16.25 7.45
C PRO A 312 -16.77 14.87 6.82
N LEU A 313 -15.98 14.52 5.80
CA LEU A 313 -16.00 13.22 5.11
C LEU A 313 -14.82 12.35 5.53
N SER A 314 -14.08 12.76 6.55
CA SER A 314 -12.85 12.12 6.98
C SER A 314 -12.90 11.92 8.48
N ALA A 315 -12.34 10.82 8.96
CA ALA A 315 -12.04 10.63 10.38
C ALA A 315 -10.76 9.83 10.51
N PHE A 316 -10.17 9.83 11.69
CA PHE A 316 -9.12 8.88 12.04
C PHE A 316 -9.65 7.97 13.13
N ALA A 317 -9.35 6.68 13.01
CA ALA A 317 -9.76 5.68 13.96
C ALA A 317 -8.63 4.66 14.18
N GLN A 318 -8.60 4.07 15.37
CA GLN A 318 -7.62 3.03 15.67
C GLN A 318 -8.20 1.95 16.58
N ASP A 319 -7.59 0.77 16.53
CA ASP A 319 -7.70 -0.25 17.57
C ASP A 319 -6.32 -0.49 18.19
N ALA A 320 -6.16 -1.58 18.95
CA ALA A 320 -4.87 -1.94 19.56
C ALA A 320 -3.81 -2.40 18.54
N THR A 321 -4.20 -2.67 17.29
CA THR A 321 -3.34 -3.28 16.27
C THR A 321 -2.87 -2.28 15.22
N ALA A 322 -3.69 -1.28 14.86
CA ALA A 322 -3.35 -0.29 13.83
C ALA A 322 -4.20 0.98 13.95
N GLY A 323 -3.80 2.02 13.22
CA GLY A 323 -4.62 3.19 12.90
C GLY A 323 -5.00 3.22 11.42
N ILE A 324 -6.10 3.91 11.09
CA ILE A 324 -6.57 4.09 9.72
C ILE A 324 -7.26 5.45 9.53
N ALA A 325 -7.11 6.06 8.36
CA ALA A 325 -7.97 7.13 7.90
C ALA A 325 -9.29 6.55 7.37
N LEU A 326 -10.42 7.06 7.84
CA LEU A 326 -11.74 6.72 7.31
C LEU A 326 -12.14 7.79 6.30
N ARG A 327 -12.59 7.36 5.11
CA ARG A 327 -13.10 8.23 4.06
C ARG A 327 -14.56 7.92 3.79
N PHE A 328 -15.46 8.84 4.14
CA PHE A 328 -16.89 8.66 3.99
C PHE A 328 -17.41 9.20 2.65
N SER A 329 -18.41 8.53 2.09
CA SER A 329 -19.16 9.01 0.92
C SER A 329 -20.17 10.13 1.22
N GLY A 330 -20.38 10.46 2.50
CA GLY A 330 -21.28 11.49 2.99
C GLY A 330 -20.93 11.86 4.43
N ASP A 331 -21.48 12.97 4.94
CA ASP A 331 -21.12 13.49 6.26
C ASP A 331 -21.40 12.48 7.39
N HIS A 332 -20.55 12.49 8.42
CA HIS A 332 -20.74 11.72 9.66
C HIS A 332 -20.79 12.63 10.89
N ASN A 333 -21.29 12.08 12.00
CA ASN A 333 -21.40 12.80 13.29
C ASN A 333 -20.57 12.15 14.41
N LEU A 334 -19.54 11.40 14.04
CA LEU A 334 -18.63 10.74 14.98
C LEU A 334 -17.80 11.77 15.76
N ASN A 335 -17.73 11.60 17.07
CA ASN A 335 -17.01 12.47 17.99
C ASN A 335 -15.68 11.84 18.42
N LEU A 336 -14.77 12.70 18.88
CA LEU A 336 -13.52 12.29 19.49
C LEU A 336 -13.77 11.35 20.67
N GLY A 337 -13.20 10.14 20.61
CA GLY A 337 -13.36 9.10 21.64
C GLY A 337 -14.55 8.17 21.45
N ASP A 338 -15.40 8.35 20.43
CA ASP A 338 -16.48 7.40 20.13
C ASP A 338 -15.90 6.02 19.79
N GLU A 339 -16.51 4.97 20.35
CA GLU A 339 -16.24 3.57 20.01
C GLU A 339 -17.27 3.14 18.95
N VAL A 340 -16.79 2.73 17.77
CA VAL A 340 -17.63 2.39 16.62
C VAL A 340 -17.38 0.97 16.13
N GLU A 341 -18.46 0.27 15.79
CA GLU A 341 -18.40 -0.97 15.01
C GLU A 341 -18.73 -0.63 13.55
N ILE A 342 -17.82 -1.00 12.64
CA ILE A 342 -17.92 -0.71 11.20
C ILE A 342 -17.98 -2.02 10.44
N ALA A 343 -19.02 -2.23 9.64
CA ALA A 343 -19.07 -3.31 8.66
C ALA A 343 -18.22 -2.92 7.44
N VAL A 344 -17.20 -3.72 7.14
CA VAL A 344 -16.18 -3.38 6.13
C VAL A 344 -16.21 -4.29 4.91
N GLY A 345 -17.00 -5.36 4.92
CA GLY A 345 -17.19 -6.21 3.74
C GLY A 345 -17.65 -5.44 2.51
N GLY A 346 -16.96 -5.60 1.38
CA GLY A 346 -17.22 -4.89 0.13
C GLY A 346 -16.77 -3.43 0.09
N THR A 347 -16.31 -2.87 1.22
CA THR A 347 -15.68 -1.54 1.24
C THR A 347 -14.27 -1.60 0.65
N LYS A 348 -13.70 -0.44 0.32
CA LYS A 348 -12.42 -0.36 -0.41
C LYS A 348 -11.34 0.33 0.40
N LEU A 349 -10.14 -0.24 0.39
CA LEU A 349 -8.91 0.43 0.79
C LEU A 349 -8.29 1.10 -0.43
N SER A 350 -7.81 2.32 -0.27
CA SER A 350 -7.02 3.03 -1.28
C SER A 350 -6.10 4.05 -0.62
N GLU A 351 -5.09 4.51 -1.35
CA GLU A 351 -4.25 5.61 -0.90
C GLU A 351 -4.74 6.94 -1.48
N TYR A 352 -4.61 8.01 -0.68
CA TYR A 352 -4.78 9.38 -1.13
C TYR A 352 -3.61 10.21 -0.66
N ASN A 353 -2.77 10.66 -1.60
CA ASN A 353 -1.48 11.32 -1.32
C ASN A 353 -0.62 10.47 -0.36
N ASP A 354 -0.55 9.17 -0.61
CA ASP A 354 0.18 8.16 0.18
C ASP A 354 -0.35 7.91 1.60
N LEU A 355 -1.53 8.45 1.95
CA LEU A 355 -2.26 8.07 3.16
C LEU A 355 -3.26 6.96 2.84
N LEU A 356 -3.09 5.79 3.46
CA LEU A 356 -4.00 4.66 3.35
C LEU A 356 -5.32 4.96 4.09
N GLN A 357 -6.41 4.89 3.33
CA GLN A 357 -7.75 5.17 3.81
C GLN A 357 -8.73 4.02 3.51
N LEU A 358 -9.68 3.84 4.41
CA LEU A 358 -10.82 2.93 4.26
C LEU A 358 -12.04 3.73 3.79
N ASN A 359 -12.46 3.48 2.55
CA ASN A 359 -13.60 4.14 1.91
C ASN A 359 -14.91 3.47 2.32
N ILE A 360 -15.71 4.19 3.10
CA ILE A 360 -16.95 3.69 3.70
C ILE A 360 -18.11 4.64 3.43
N THR A 361 -19.32 4.22 3.77
CA THR A 361 -20.50 5.10 3.80
C THR A 361 -20.92 5.32 5.25
N PRO A 362 -21.71 6.36 5.57
CA PRO A 362 -22.26 6.50 6.91
C PRO A 362 -23.06 5.27 7.38
N SER A 363 -23.67 4.51 6.45
CA SER A 363 -24.39 3.27 6.77
C SER A 363 -23.49 2.07 7.07
N SER A 364 -22.18 2.16 6.81
CA SER A 364 -21.20 1.14 7.25
C SER A 364 -21.06 1.12 8.77
N ILE A 365 -21.39 2.21 9.46
CA ILE A 365 -21.40 2.27 10.93
C ILE A 365 -22.64 1.53 11.44
N ILE A 366 -22.42 0.33 12.01
CA ILE A 366 -23.51 -0.50 12.54
C ILE A 366 -23.79 -0.22 14.01
N LYS A 367 -22.83 0.39 14.72
CA LYS A 367 -22.98 0.83 16.12
C LYS A 367 -22.00 1.96 16.43
N SER A 368 -22.46 2.93 17.22
CA SER A 368 -21.62 3.98 17.80
C SER A 368 -22.06 4.24 19.23
N THR A 369 -21.09 4.31 20.14
CA THR A 369 -21.29 4.62 21.56
C THR A 369 -20.15 5.51 22.06
N ALA A 370 -20.43 6.38 23.02
CA ALA A 370 -19.37 7.16 23.66
C ALA A 370 -18.34 6.22 24.31
N GLY A 371 -17.07 6.40 23.97
CA GLY A 371 -15.95 5.63 24.49
C GLY A 371 -14.93 6.50 25.23
N THR A 372 -13.74 5.96 25.41
CA THR A 372 -12.58 6.68 25.96
C THR A 372 -11.47 6.69 24.94
N LEU A 373 -10.74 7.81 24.83
CA LEU A 373 -9.59 7.88 23.96
C LEU A 373 -8.53 6.83 24.34
N PRO A 374 -7.89 6.19 23.35
CA PRO A 374 -6.75 5.34 23.61
C PRO A 374 -5.59 6.18 24.15
N THR A 375 -4.75 5.57 24.99
CA THR A 375 -3.49 6.19 25.43
C THR A 375 -2.57 6.34 24.20
N PRO A 376 -2.04 7.55 23.92
CA PRO A 376 -1.12 7.76 22.80
C PRO A 376 0.15 6.90 22.94
N GLU A 377 0.62 6.34 21.83
CA GLU A 377 1.90 5.63 21.77
C GLU A 377 3.04 6.65 21.85
N THR A 378 3.92 6.55 22.85
CA THR A 378 5.07 7.47 22.96
C THR A 378 6.17 7.02 21.99
N ILE A 379 6.54 7.88 21.05
CA ILE A 379 7.57 7.61 20.04
C ILE A 379 8.64 8.70 20.05
N THR A 380 9.81 8.40 19.50
CA THR A 380 10.87 9.38 19.29
C THR A 380 10.59 10.25 18.07
N PHE A 381 11.22 11.42 18.01
CA PHE A 381 11.13 12.29 16.84
C PHE A 381 11.66 11.61 15.56
N ALA A 382 12.74 10.84 15.66
CA ALA A 382 13.28 10.05 14.54
C ALA A 382 12.29 8.97 14.06
N GLN A 383 11.58 8.30 14.98
CA GLN A 383 10.54 7.34 14.63
C GLN A 383 9.37 7.99 13.89
N ALA A 384 8.99 9.21 14.27
CA ALA A 384 7.93 9.97 13.58
C ALA A 384 8.28 10.24 12.11
N LEU A 385 9.56 10.43 11.79
CA LEU A 385 10.06 10.68 10.44
C LEU A 385 10.14 9.42 9.55
N THR A 386 9.85 8.22 10.07
CA THR A 386 9.87 6.97 9.28
C THR A 386 8.61 6.75 8.44
N GLY A 387 7.48 7.29 8.88
CA GLY A 387 6.15 6.98 8.30
C GLY A 387 5.49 5.70 8.86
N ASP A 388 6.18 4.90 9.68
CA ASP A 388 5.70 3.59 10.16
C ASP A 388 4.47 3.66 11.10
N TYR A 389 4.18 4.84 11.63
CA TYR A 389 3.11 5.08 12.61
C TYR A 389 1.83 5.65 11.99
N GLU A 390 1.70 5.59 10.66
CA GLU A 390 0.57 6.11 9.89
C GLU A 390 -0.81 5.84 10.55
N SER A 391 -1.59 6.91 10.67
CA SER A 391 -2.92 6.99 11.26
C SER A 391 -3.04 6.62 12.75
N LYS A 392 -1.92 6.37 13.45
CA LYS A 392 -1.92 6.13 14.90
C LYS A 392 -1.85 7.43 15.68
N LEU A 393 -2.51 7.45 16.83
CA LEU A 393 -2.36 8.46 17.86
C LEU A 393 -1.05 8.25 18.64
N VAL A 394 -0.16 9.24 18.57
CA VAL A 394 1.17 9.20 19.18
C VAL A 394 1.43 10.43 20.07
N GLN A 395 2.43 10.32 20.93
CA GLN A 395 3.01 11.43 21.67
C GLN A 395 4.52 11.53 21.40
N ILE A 396 5.00 12.74 21.13
CA ILE A 396 6.43 13.05 20.94
C ILE A 396 6.83 14.10 21.97
N ASN A 397 7.93 13.88 22.68
CA ASN A 397 8.41 14.78 23.74
C ASN A 397 9.55 15.68 23.25
N GLY A 398 9.73 16.82 23.91
CA GLY A 398 10.86 17.73 23.66
C GLY A 398 10.78 18.47 22.32
N VAL A 399 9.57 18.75 21.83
CA VAL A 399 9.32 19.39 20.55
C VAL A 399 8.96 20.86 20.75
N GLN A 400 9.34 21.72 19.81
CA GLN A 400 8.88 23.11 19.70
C GLN A 400 8.56 23.44 18.24
N PHE A 401 7.81 24.52 18.01
CA PHE A 401 7.68 25.09 16.67
C PHE A 401 9.00 25.72 16.24
N LYS A 402 9.40 25.58 14.99
CA LYS A 402 10.64 26.19 14.47
C LYS A 402 10.55 27.71 14.35
N ASP A 403 9.36 28.21 14.02
CA ASP A 403 9.04 29.63 13.95
C ASP A 403 7.82 29.90 14.84
N ASN A 404 8.09 30.36 16.06
CA ASN A 404 7.05 30.67 17.04
C ASN A 404 6.31 32.00 16.78
N THR A 405 6.62 32.70 15.69
CA THR A 405 5.91 33.94 15.30
C THR A 405 4.70 33.67 14.41
N LYS A 406 4.52 32.43 13.96
CA LYS A 406 3.42 32.00 13.09
C LYS A 406 2.10 31.76 13.83
N ILE A 407 1.03 31.67 13.06
CA ILE A 407 -0.25 31.11 13.48
C ILE A 407 -0.34 29.63 13.06
N TYR A 408 -1.29 28.89 13.64
CA TYR A 408 -1.46 27.46 13.31
C TYR A 408 -1.79 27.22 11.83
N ASN A 409 -2.60 28.07 11.20
CA ASN A 409 -3.07 27.90 9.83
C ASN A 409 -1.93 27.65 8.84
N GLY A 410 -2.06 26.57 8.05
CA GLY A 410 -1.10 26.16 7.04
C GLY A 410 -0.06 25.19 7.58
N ASN A 411 1.08 25.11 6.87
CA ASN A 411 2.20 24.27 7.24
C ASN A 411 3.05 24.95 8.31
N ASN A 412 3.28 24.25 9.40
CA ASN A 412 4.24 24.61 10.43
C ASN A 412 5.27 23.47 10.60
N GLU A 413 6.47 23.84 10.99
CA GLU A 413 7.58 22.91 11.20
C GLU A 413 7.84 22.76 12.69
N LEU A 414 7.98 21.52 13.14
CA LEU A 414 8.34 21.14 14.49
C LEU A 414 9.79 20.64 14.50
N ILE A 415 10.53 20.95 15.56
CA ILE A 415 11.93 20.55 15.74
C ILE A 415 12.20 20.14 17.19
N THR A 416 13.21 19.29 17.39
CA THR A 416 13.82 19.01 18.70
C THR A 416 15.19 19.67 18.86
N GLU A 417 15.90 19.85 17.74
CA GLU A 417 17.23 20.44 17.62
C GLU A 417 17.23 21.45 16.46
N CYS A 418 18.07 22.49 16.51
CA CYS A 418 18.06 23.57 15.51
C CYS A 418 18.50 23.14 14.10
N ASP A 419 19.27 22.06 13.99
CA ASP A 419 19.80 21.51 12.74
C ASP A 419 19.10 20.22 12.29
N GLY A 420 18.09 19.76 13.04
CA GLY A 420 17.35 18.54 12.73
C GLY A 420 16.43 18.68 11.51
N THR A 421 16.16 17.57 10.83
CA THR A 421 15.08 17.51 9.83
C THR A 421 13.74 17.78 10.52
N PRO A 422 12.95 18.78 10.10
CA PRO A 422 11.71 19.12 10.78
C PRO A 422 10.60 18.10 10.50
N LEU A 423 9.66 17.97 11.45
CA LEU A 423 8.40 17.26 11.26
C LEU A 423 7.31 18.28 10.92
N THR A 424 6.60 18.07 9.82
CA THR A 424 5.54 19.01 9.39
C THR A 424 4.24 18.74 10.13
N THR A 425 3.55 19.80 10.55
CA THR A 425 2.14 19.77 10.95
C THR A 425 1.35 20.72 10.05
N TYR A 426 0.18 20.27 9.58
CA TYR A 426 -0.72 21.09 8.78
C TYR A 426 -2.03 21.34 9.53
N VAL A 427 -2.45 22.61 9.58
CA VAL A 427 -3.75 23.00 10.14
C VAL A 427 -4.57 23.71 9.06
N ARG A 428 -5.79 23.22 8.85
CA ARG A 428 -6.76 23.80 7.92
C ARG A 428 -7.21 25.17 8.40
N LYS A 429 -7.49 26.08 7.46
CA LYS A 429 -8.06 27.40 7.76
C LYS A 429 -9.42 27.33 8.48
N GLU A 430 -10.16 26.23 8.32
CA GLU A 430 -11.45 26.00 8.97
C GLU A 430 -11.32 25.53 10.42
N ALA A 431 -10.12 25.19 10.90
CA ALA A 431 -9.91 24.78 12.28
C ALA A 431 -10.24 25.93 13.24
N THR A 432 -10.88 25.61 14.38
CA THR A 432 -11.30 26.61 15.38
C THR A 432 -10.13 27.37 15.99
N PHE A 433 -8.92 26.80 15.91
CA PHE A 433 -7.67 27.34 16.44
C PHE A 433 -6.72 27.87 15.34
N ALA A 434 -7.13 27.88 14.06
CA ALA A 434 -6.26 28.21 12.94
C ALA A 434 -5.62 29.62 13.05
N ASN A 435 -6.33 30.57 13.65
CA ASN A 435 -5.88 31.97 13.78
C ASN A 435 -5.11 32.25 15.06
N ASN A 436 -4.95 31.27 15.94
CA ASN A 436 -4.17 31.42 17.16
C ASN A 436 -2.68 31.32 16.83
N ASN A 437 -1.85 32.02 17.58
CA ASN A 437 -0.40 31.89 17.47
C ASN A 437 0.01 30.48 17.86
N VAL A 438 1.02 29.94 17.18
CA VAL A 438 1.64 28.69 17.62
C VAL A 438 2.26 28.88 19.00
N ASN A 439 2.39 27.79 19.75
CA ASN A 439 2.92 27.86 21.11
C ASN A 439 4.39 28.31 21.10
N ASP A 440 4.74 29.25 22.00
CA ASP A 440 6.05 29.88 22.11
C ASP A 440 6.99 29.16 23.09
N LYS A 441 6.70 27.90 23.41
CA LYS A 441 7.45 27.04 24.34
C LYS A 441 7.83 25.71 23.70
N LYS A 442 8.54 24.88 24.47
CA LYS A 442 8.91 23.50 24.16
C LYS A 442 8.14 22.52 25.05
N GLY A 443 7.87 21.31 24.57
CA GLY A 443 7.34 20.22 25.40
C GLY A 443 6.79 19.04 24.62
N ALA A 444 5.70 18.44 25.10
CA ALA A 444 5.11 17.25 24.48
C ALA A 444 3.98 17.60 23.52
N ILE A 445 3.97 16.98 22.35
CA ILE A 445 2.89 17.05 21.36
C ILE A 445 2.21 15.69 21.24
N THR A 446 0.89 15.67 21.29
CA THR A 446 0.07 14.50 20.96
C THR A 446 -0.56 14.72 19.58
N GLY A 447 -0.64 13.71 18.74
CA GLY A 447 -1.23 13.89 17.42
C GLY A 447 -1.36 12.59 16.65
N ILE A 448 -1.95 12.66 15.47
CA ILE A 448 -2.14 11.49 14.61
C ILE A 448 -1.08 11.54 13.52
N MET A 449 -0.27 10.50 13.38
CA MET A 449 0.72 10.49 12.29
C MET A 449 0.01 10.32 10.95
N THR A 450 0.44 11.06 9.93
CA THR A 450 -0.06 10.96 8.57
C THR A 450 1.10 10.98 7.58
N VAL A 451 0.83 10.67 6.32
CA VAL A 451 1.78 10.80 5.21
C VAL A 451 1.11 11.64 4.14
N PHE A 452 1.87 12.55 3.52
CA PHE A 452 1.41 13.35 2.39
C PHE A 452 2.52 13.40 1.33
N GLU A 453 2.26 12.81 0.16
CA GLU A 453 3.22 12.77 -0.95
C GLU A 453 4.61 12.27 -0.50
N GLY A 454 4.62 11.15 0.24
CA GLY A 454 5.81 10.52 0.80
C GLY A 454 6.42 11.22 2.03
N THR A 455 5.86 12.34 2.48
CA THR A 455 6.36 13.10 3.63
C THR A 455 5.57 12.77 4.89
N PRO A 456 6.19 12.23 5.96
CA PRO A 456 5.54 12.06 7.25
C PRO A 456 5.16 13.40 7.89
N GLN A 457 3.96 13.44 8.48
CA GLN A 457 3.40 14.61 9.14
C GLN A 457 2.75 14.20 10.46
N ILE A 458 2.59 15.16 11.37
CA ILE A 458 1.74 14.99 12.55
C ILE A 458 0.50 15.89 12.42
N TYR A 459 -0.67 15.27 12.52
CA TYR A 459 -1.96 15.92 12.52
C TYR A 459 -2.35 16.30 13.95
N LEU A 460 -2.49 17.60 14.21
CA LEU A 460 -3.02 18.15 15.46
C LEU A 460 -4.54 18.07 15.47
N ARG A 461 -5.12 17.52 16.55
CA ARG A 461 -6.58 17.41 16.66
C ARG A 461 -7.18 18.72 17.16
N ASN A 462 -6.57 19.30 18.18
CA ASN A 462 -6.91 20.60 18.76
C ASN A 462 -5.73 21.13 19.61
N GLU A 463 -5.82 22.32 20.19
CA GLU A 463 -4.71 22.88 20.99
C GLU A 463 -4.40 22.12 22.29
N THR A 464 -5.33 21.32 22.82
CA THR A 464 -5.09 20.55 24.05
C THR A 464 -4.10 19.40 23.84
N ASP A 465 -3.77 19.10 22.59
CA ASP A 465 -2.71 18.18 22.20
C ASP A 465 -1.29 18.70 22.52
N LEU A 466 -1.15 19.99 22.83
CA LEU A 466 0.12 20.64 23.11
C LEU A 466 0.31 20.83 24.62
N ASN A 467 1.29 20.14 25.19
CA ASN A 467 1.74 20.31 26.56
C ASN A 467 3.15 20.92 26.58
N PHE A 468 3.26 22.16 26.09
CA PHE A 468 4.52 22.89 26.00
C PHE A 468 4.71 23.76 27.25
N THR A 469 5.65 23.36 28.11
CA THR A 469 5.86 23.95 29.44
C THR A 469 7.29 24.42 29.67
N GLU A 470 8.24 23.93 28.87
CA GLU A 470 9.66 24.25 28.92
C GLU A 470 9.96 25.52 28.10
N ASP A 471 11.05 26.20 28.42
CA ASP A 471 11.45 27.40 27.69
C ASP A 471 11.82 27.06 26.24
N TYR A 472 11.47 27.96 25.33
CA TYR A 472 11.79 27.84 23.91
C TYR A 472 13.29 27.99 23.65
N VAL A 473 13.84 27.12 22.82
CA VAL A 473 15.24 27.21 22.37
C VAL A 473 15.28 28.02 21.08
N THR A 474 15.89 29.21 21.11
CA THR A 474 15.98 30.07 19.93
C THR A 474 16.99 29.52 18.91
N CYS A 475 16.49 29.06 17.77
CA CYS A 475 17.29 28.73 16.60
C CYS A 475 17.52 29.99 15.77
N GLY A 476 18.66 30.64 15.95
CA GLY A 476 19.00 31.88 15.26
C GLY A 476 20.05 32.68 16.02
N GLY A 477 21.26 32.71 15.46
CA GLY A 477 22.38 33.55 15.90
C GLY A 477 23.22 33.93 14.68
N THR A 478 24.21 34.79 14.87
CA THR A 478 25.09 35.24 13.77
C THR A 478 25.85 34.05 13.19
N THR A 479 25.64 33.75 11.91
CA THR A 479 26.45 32.75 11.18
C THR A 479 27.67 33.44 10.57
N THR A 480 28.83 32.78 10.63
CA THR A 480 30.08 33.30 10.08
C THR A 480 31.08 32.17 9.91
N ASN A 481 32.07 32.34 9.04
CA ASN A 481 33.25 31.46 9.00
C ASN A 481 34.45 32.09 9.72
N ALA A 482 34.27 33.19 10.44
CA ALA A 482 35.33 33.88 11.17
C ALA A 482 35.62 33.27 12.55
N ILE A 483 34.74 32.40 13.07
CA ILE A 483 34.97 31.65 14.31
C ILE A 483 35.48 30.26 13.99
N PHE A 484 36.57 29.84 14.63
CA PHE A 484 37.21 28.55 14.39
C PHE A 484 38.16 28.19 15.54
N PHE A 485 38.56 26.92 15.62
CA PHE A 485 39.49 26.46 16.65
C PHE A 485 40.89 27.08 16.42
N SER A 486 41.48 27.62 17.49
CA SER A 486 42.86 28.15 17.51
C SER A 486 43.83 27.24 18.24
N GLU A 487 43.39 26.61 19.34
CA GLU A 487 44.23 25.74 20.14
C GLU A 487 43.40 24.67 20.84
N LEU A 488 43.86 23.42 20.80
CA LEU A 488 43.34 22.31 21.58
C LEU A 488 44.47 21.78 22.46
N ALA A 489 44.21 21.59 23.75
CA ALA A 489 45.26 21.32 24.72
C ALA A 489 44.99 20.05 25.53
N ASP A 490 45.97 19.14 25.52
CA ASP A 490 46.05 17.99 26.43
C ASP A 490 47.43 17.90 27.09
N PRO A 491 47.69 18.64 28.18
CA PRO A 491 49.02 18.67 28.77
C PRO A 491 49.43 17.35 29.41
N ASN A 492 50.60 16.83 29.01
CA ASN A 492 51.24 15.61 29.53
C ASN A 492 51.32 15.56 31.06
N ASN A 493 51.53 16.70 31.71
CA ASN A 493 51.70 16.78 33.16
C ASN A 493 50.42 17.16 33.93
N ASN A 494 49.31 17.52 33.26
CA ASN A 494 48.10 17.98 33.94
C ASN A 494 46.83 17.94 33.07
N ALA A 495 46.15 16.79 33.04
CA ALA A 495 44.87 16.62 32.34
C ALA A 495 43.70 17.47 32.90
N ASN A 496 43.84 18.14 34.06
CA ASN A 496 42.82 19.09 34.55
C ASN A 496 43.01 20.49 33.94
N ALA A 497 44.15 20.75 33.30
CA ALA A 497 44.45 22.02 32.64
C ALA A 497 44.03 22.03 31.14
N ARG A 498 43.31 21.00 30.68
CA ARG A 498 42.76 20.91 29.31
C ARG A 498 41.84 22.09 28.97
N PHE A 499 41.94 22.55 27.73
CA PHE A 499 41.08 23.59 27.19
C PHE A 499 40.88 23.47 25.67
N ILE A 500 39.79 24.06 25.21
CA ILE A 500 39.51 24.35 23.81
C ILE A 500 39.55 25.86 23.66
N GLU A 501 40.24 26.35 22.63
CA GLU A 501 40.23 27.77 22.28
C GLU A 501 39.60 27.99 20.92
N LEU A 502 38.64 28.92 20.88
CA LEU A 502 38.10 29.48 19.65
C LEU A 502 38.74 30.84 19.37
N TYR A 503 38.80 31.24 18.11
CA TYR A 503 39.23 32.57 17.70
C TYR A 503 38.26 33.20 16.73
N ASN A 504 38.01 34.50 16.92
CA ASN A 504 37.29 35.33 15.99
C ASN A 504 38.27 36.14 15.12
N SER A 505 38.41 35.78 13.84
CA SER A 505 39.22 36.54 12.89
C SER A 505 38.56 37.81 12.36
N GLY A 506 37.26 37.99 12.61
CA GLY A 506 36.51 39.19 12.29
C GLY A 506 36.85 40.35 13.22
N THR A 507 36.48 41.56 12.83
CA THR A 507 36.71 42.78 13.64
C THR A 507 35.58 43.08 14.61
N ASP A 508 34.40 42.50 14.40
CA ASP A 508 33.20 42.76 15.19
C ASP A 508 32.95 41.62 16.20
N PRO A 509 32.34 41.92 17.36
CA PRO A 509 31.87 40.90 18.28
C PRO A 509 30.85 39.96 17.62
N ILE A 510 30.95 38.66 17.90
CA ILE A 510 30.03 37.64 17.42
C ILE A 510 29.30 37.02 18.61
N ASP A 511 27.96 37.05 18.54
CA ASP A 511 27.07 36.35 19.47
C ASP A 511 27.05 34.86 19.13
N LEU A 512 27.35 34.03 20.13
CA LEU A 512 27.44 32.58 20.01
C LEU A 512 26.11 31.88 20.37
N THR A 513 25.01 32.62 20.49
CA THR A 513 23.65 32.06 20.63
C THR A 513 23.36 31.02 19.55
N GLY A 514 23.12 29.77 19.96
CA GLY A 514 22.85 28.63 19.07
C GLY A 514 24.09 27.93 18.51
N TRP A 515 25.31 28.41 18.79
CA TRP A 515 26.54 27.73 18.37
C TRP A 515 26.84 26.55 19.30
N THR A 516 27.32 25.45 18.72
CA THR A 516 27.68 24.25 19.49
C THR A 516 29.06 23.71 19.10
N ILE A 517 29.76 23.12 20.06
CA ILE A 517 30.91 22.25 19.81
C ILE A 517 30.45 20.81 20.00
N ARG A 518 30.72 19.92 19.04
CA ARG A 518 30.34 18.50 19.08
C ARG A 518 31.61 17.66 19.13
N ARG A 519 31.68 16.72 20.09
CA ARG A 519 32.72 15.70 20.16
C ARG A 519 32.23 14.40 19.56
N TYR A 520 33.10 13.73 18.83
CA TYR A 520 32.96 12.35 18.39
C TYR A 520 34.09 11.56 19.04
N THR A 521 33.74 10.60 19.88
CA THR A 521 34.74 9.81 20.62
C THR A 521 35.25 8.67 19.76
N ASN A 522 36.57 8.59 19.58
CA ASN A 522 37.24 7.57 18.78
C ASN A 522 36.62 7.48 17.37
N ASP A 523 36.17 6.29 16.94
CA ASP A 523 35.57 6.02 15.63
C ASP A 523 34.04 6.30 15.54
N ALA A 524 33.49 7.11 16.44
CA ALA A 524 32.05 7.40 16.44
C ALA A 524 31.60 8.15 15.17
N THR A 525 30.50 7.69 14.56
CA THR A 525 29.87 8.33 13.38
C THR A 525 28.76 9.32 13.75
N SER A 526 28.50 9.50 15.04
CA SER A 526 27.52 10.45 15.59
C SER A 526 28.11 11.12 16.84
N SER A 527 27.78 12.39 17.04
CA SER A 527 28.25 13.19 18.19
C SER A 527 27.96 12.47 19.52
N THR A 528 28.98 12.29 20.35
CA THR A 528 28.90 11.62 21.66
C THR A 528 28.67 12.58 22.82
N SER A 529 29.08 13.84 22.67
CA SER A 529 28.80 14.92 23.62
C SER A 529 28.90 16.29 22.95
N SER A 530 28.32 17.31 23.57
CA SER A 530 28.33 18.67 23.02
C SER A 530 28.51 19.75 24.09
N ILE A 531 28.91 20.94 23.65
CA ILE A 531 28.95 22.17 24.43
C ILE A 531 28.02 23.18 23.75
N ASP A 532 27.06 23.72 24.48
CA ASP A 532 26.24 24.85 24.05
C ASP A 532 26.94 26.17 24.39
N LEU A 533 27.16 27.03 23.40
CA LEU A 533 27.82 28.33 23.54
C LEU A 533 26.81 29.48 23.68
N SER A 534 25.52 29.18 23.86
CA SER A 534 24.48 30.19 23.90
C SER A 534 24.64 31.20 25.04
N GLY A 535 24.36 32.47 24.72
CA GLY A 535 24.55 33.59 25.65
C GLY A 535 26.01 34.02 25.84
N LYS A 536 26.95 33.51 25.03
CA LYS A 536 28.34 33.94 25.00
C LYS A 536 28.60 34.89 23.82
N THR A 537 29.66 35.67 23.92
CA THR A 537 30.10 36.58 22.86
C THR A 537 31.60 36.55 22.79
N ILE A 538 32.14 36.40 21.58
CA ILE A 538 33.57 36.52 21.31
C ILE A 538 33.83 37.86 20.63
N ALA A 539 34.68 38.71 21.22
CA ALA A 539 35.04 39.99 20.63
C ALA A 539 35.81 39.79 19.31
N GLY A 540 35.82 40.80 18.45
CA GLY A 540 36.62 40.77 17.23
C GLY A 540 38.11 40.63 17.53
N THR A 541 38.84 39.90 16.68
CA THR A 541 40.30 39.66 16.80
C THR A 541 40.71 39.18 18.20
N SER A 542 39.87 38.35 18.80
CA SER A 542 40.03 37.85 20.18
C SER A 542 39.78 36.36 20.23
N THR A 543 40.31 35.70 21.26
CA THR A 543 40.05 34.29 21.55
C THR A 543 38.93 34.12 22.57
N PHE A 544 38.41 32.89 22.66
CA PHE A 544 37.45 32.47 23.67
C PHE A 544 37.89 31.10 24.21
N VAL A 545 38.31 31.07 25.48
CA VAL A 545 38.91 29.89 26.13
C VAL A 545 37.86 29.15 26.95
N ILE A 546 37.64 27.89 26.58
CA ILE A 546 36.74 26.94 27.25
C ILE A 546 37.58 25.96 28.05
N ALA A 547 37.56 26.06 29.37
CA ALA A 547 38.32 25.20 30.27
C ALA A 547 37.51 23.99 30.71
N LYS A 548 38.17 22.83 30.86
CA LYS A 548 37.65 21.71 31.65
C LYS A 548 37.48 22.09 33.13
N ASN A 549 38.48 22.80 33.66
CA ASN A 549 38.50 23.30 35.03
C ASN A 549 39.11 24.70 35.05
N ALA A 550 38.28 25.73 35.25
CA ALA A 550 38.72 27.12 35.16
C ALA A 550 39.66 27.52 36.30
N ALA A 551 39.51 26.92 37.49
CA ALA A 551 40.41 27.16 38.61
C ALA A 551 41.82 26.61 38.34
N GLU A 552 41.91 25.41 37.76
CA GLU A 552 43.18 24.80 37.39
C GLU A 552 43.85 25.58 36.24
N LEU A 553 43.11 25.92 35.19
CA LEU A 553 43.60 26.72 34.08
C LEU A 553 44.19 28.06 34.57
N SER A 554 43.51 28.73 35.49
CA SER A 554 44.00 29.97 36.09
C SER A 554 45.26 29.78 36.93
N SER A 555 45.33 28.70 37.72
CA SER A 555 46.50 28.38 38.52
C SER A 555 47.74 28.05 37.66
N ILE A 556 47.54 27.37 36.53
CA ILE A 556 48.64 26.86 35.70
C ILE A 556 49.10 27.91 34.69
N TYR A 557 48.18 28.51 33.95
CA TYR A 557 48.51 29.43 32.84
C TYR A 557 48.39 30.92 33.20
N GLY A 558 47.82 31.25 34.37
CA GLY A 558 47.65 32.63 34.80
C GLY A 558 46.60 33.43 34.02
N VAL A 559 45.74 32.75 33.25
CA VAL A 559 44.64 33.33 32.48
C VAL A 559 43.29 32.92 33.06
N THR A 560 42.24 33.70 32.80
CA THR A 560 40.87 33.35 33.22
C THR A 560 40.13 32.76 32.02
N ALA A 561 39.49 31.60 32.19
CA ALA A 561 38.64 31.05 31.14
C ALA A 561 37.42 31.93 30.89
N ASP A 562 37.00 32.05 29.63
CA ASP A 562 35.72 32.69 29.28
C ASP A 562 34.53 31.79 29.65
N MET A 563 34.76 30.48 29.70
CA MET A 563 33.78 29.47 30.06
C MET A 563 34.43 28.26 30.72
N GLU A 564 33.77 27.69 31.73
CA GLU A 564 34.04 26.33 32.20
C GLU A 564 32.93 25.42 31.65
N SER A 565 33.30 24.21 31.21
CA SER A 565 32.34 23.20 30.74
C SER A 565 32.63 21.84 31.37
N THR A 566 31.60 21.20 31.90
CA THR A 566 31.66 19.82 32.43
C THR A 566 31.36 18.77 31.37
N SER A 567 31.15 19.18 30.10
CA SER A 567 30.92 18.26 29.00
C SER A 567 32.20 17.48 28.69
N ALA A 568 32.07 16.20 28.32
CA ALA A 568 33.20 15.38 27.88
C ALA A 568 33.93 15.97 26.66
N ALA A 569 33.26 16.82 25.87
CA ALA A 569 33.89 17.56 24.79
C ALA A 569 35.04 18.48 25.26
N ALA A 570 34.92 19.14 26.42
CA ALA A 570 35.98 19.98 26.99
C ALA A 570 37.13 19.16 27.63
N ASP A 571 36.94 17.85 27.78
CA ASP A 571 37.90 16.89 28.32
C ASP A 571 38.40 15.90 27.26
N SER A 572 38.53 16.35 26.01
CA SER A 572 39.17 15.54 24.97
C SER A 572 40.61 15.23 25.35
N ASN A 573 41.00 13.97 25.19
CA ASN A 573 42.33 13.44 25.50
C ASN A 573 43.22 13.31 24.25
N GLY A 574 42.90 14.04 23.18
CA GLY A 574 43.81 14.18 22.04
C GLY A 574 43.57 13.23 20.86
N ASP A 575 42.68 12.25 20.98
CA ASP A 575 42.35 11.24 19.96
C ASP A 575 40.91 11.35 19.42
N ASP A 576 40.18 12.40 19.80
CA ASP A 576 38.80 12.64 19.39
C ASP A 576 38.66 13.65 18.26
N GLN A 577 37.47 13.69 17.64
CA GLN A 577 37.10 14.74 16.69
C GLN A 577 36.21 15.80 17.34
N LEU A 578 36.44 17.05 16.95
CA LEU A 578 35.67 18.21 17.41
C LEU A 578 35.14 19.00 16.21
N GLU A 579 33.83 19.19 16.15
CA GLU A 579 33.16 20.09 15.20
C GLU A 579 32.67 21.36 15.89
N LEU A 580 32.81 22.50 15.24
CA LEU A 580 32.12 23.74 15.57
C LEU A 580 30.96 23.93 14.60
N VAL A 581 29.74 24.03 15.13
CA VAL A 581 28.50 24.10 14.34
C VAL A 581 27.77 25.41 14.66
N ASP A 582 27.35 26.13 13.61
CA ASP A 582 26.62 27.38 13.75
C ASP A 582 25.12 27.16 14.10
N PRO A 583 24.35 28.22 14.38
CA PRO A 583 22.94 28.13 14.75
C PRO A 583 22.02 27.60 13.64
N SER A 584 22.51 27.53 12.39
CA SER A 584 21.79 26.94 11.26
C SER A 584 22.06 25.45 11.09
N GLY A 585 22.97 24.87 11.89
CA GLY A 585 23.42 23.49 11.74
C GLY A 585 24.58 23.30 10.77
N THR A 586 25.15 24.38 10.25
CA THR A 586 26.28 24.30 9.33
C THR A 586 27.56 24.08 10.12
N VAL A 587 28.33 23.04 9.77
CA VAL A 587 29.69 22.86 10.29
C VAL A 587 30.55 24.01 9.78
N ILE A 588 31.16 24.76 10.70
CA ILE A 588 32.01 25.90 10.39
C ILE A 588 33.49 25.53 10.48
N ASP A 589 33.84 24.69 11.45
CA ASP A 589 35.21 24.23 11.63
C ASP A 589 35.27 22.82 12.18
N ILE A 590 36.34 22.08 11.85
CA ILE A 590 36.55 20.72 12.36
C ILE A 590 38.03 20.43 12.66
N PHE A 591 38.26 19.67 13.72
CA PHE A 591 39.51 18.98 14.01
C PHE A 591 39.26 17.47 14.05
N GLY A 592 40.00 16.71 13.24
CA GLY A 592 39.87 15.24 13.11
C GLY A 592 38.90 14.76 12.02
N VAL A 593 38.82 13.44 11.82
CA VAL A 593 38.01 12.79 10.78
C VAL A 593 36.90 11.96 11.42
N ILE A 594 35.63 12.33 11.21
CA ILE A 594 34.49 11.61 11.80
C ILE A 594 34.47 10.16 11.32
N GLY A 595 34.34 9.22 12.27
CA GLY A 595 34.36 7.78 12.00
C GLY A 595 35.75 7.14 11.96
N GLU A 596 36.80 7.88 12.33
CA GLU A 596 38.18 7.38 12.45
C GLU A 596 38.65 7.54 13.90
N ASP A 597 39.26 6.51 14.48
CA ASP A 597 39.93 6.63 15.78
C ASP A 597 41.22 7.45 15.63
N GLY A 598 41.36 8.53 16.38
CA GLY A 598 42.45 9.48 16.22
C GLY A 598 43.82 8.95 16.64
N SER A 599 43.87 7.89 17.45
CA SER A 599 45.13 7.34 17.96
C SER A 599 46.10 6.92 16.84
N GLY A 600 47.34 7.40 16.92
CA GLY A 600 48.38 7.13 15.93
C GLY A 600 48.14 7.76 14.55
N THR A 601 47.23 8.72 14.43
CA THR A 601 46.93 9.44 13.17
C THR A 601 47.59 10.81 13.12
N ASN A 602 47.35 11.56 12.03
CA ASN A 602 47.81 12.95 11.91
C ASN A 602 46.92 13.97 12.64
N HIS A 603 45.85 13.54 13.30
CA HIS A 603 45.01 14.38 14.16
C HIS A 603 45.06 13.96 15.64
N GLU A 604 46.13 13.25 16.03
CA GLU A 604 46.42 12.95 17.43
C GLU A 604 47.21 14.09 18.11
N PHE A 605 46.71 14.60 19.23
CA PHE A 605 47.39 15.57 20.10
C PHE A 605 47.47 15.13 21.57
N GLU A 606 47.31 13.84 21.86
CA GLU A 606 47.43 13.27 23.23
C GLU A 606 48.77 13.68 23.86
N ASP A 607 48.72 14.05 25.14
CA ASP A 607 49.86 14.56 25.91
C ASP A 607 50.56 15.78 25.26
N GLY A 608 49.89 16.49 24.35
CA GLY A 608 50.41 17.66 23.67
C GLY A 608 49.36 18.72 23.33
N ARG A 609 49.43 19.24 22.10
CA ARG A 609 48.57 20.33 21.62
C ARG A 609 48.36 20.28 20.12
N ALA A 610 47.20 20.73 19.68
CA ALA A 610 46.98 21.12 18.30
C ALA A 610 46.85 22.65 18.22
N TYR A 611 47.80 23.30 17.55
CA TYR A 611 47.82 24.75 17.36
C TYR A 611 47.51 25.13 15.92
N ARG A 612 46.57 26.05 15.74
CA ARG A 612 46.15 26.50 14.41
C ARG A 612 47.16 27.50 13.86
N LYS A 613 47.64 27.28 12.64
CA LYS A 613 48.60 28.19 11.99
C LYS A 613 48.01 29.58 11.80
N ALA A 614 48.84 30.60 12.02
CA ALA A 614 48.46 32.01 11.88
C ALA A 614 48.03 32.39 10.44
N SER A 615 48.41 31.61 9.42
CA SER A 615 47.95 31.80 8.04
C SER A 615 46.47 31.43 7.82
N VAL A 616 45.86 30.70 8.75
CA VAL A 616 44.45 30.31 8.69
C VAL A 616 43.62 31.45 9.29
N THR A 617 42.77 32.06 8.47
CA THR A 617 41.98 33.24 8.85
C THR A 617 40.47 32.98 8.86
N GLN A 618 40.03 31.75 8.63
CA GLN A 618 38.62 31.35 8.63
C GLN A 618 38.51 29.86 8.99
N GLY A 619 37.36 29.45 9.49
CA GLY A 619 37.00 28.06 9.74
C GLY A 619 36.98 27.23 8.45
N ASN A 620 37.25 25.94 8.63
CA ASN A 620 37.29 24.97 7.56
C ASN A 620 36.46 23.73 7.97
N PRO A 621 35.33 23.44 7.29
CA PRO A 621 34.44 22.35 7.66
C PRO A 621 34.97 20.97 7.26
N THR A 622 36.17 20.88 6.69
CA THR A 622 36.83 19.62 6.35
C THR A 622 38.23 19.61 6.95
N TYR A 623 38.57 18.56 7.68
CA TYR A 623 39.85 18.50 8.35
C TYR A 623 41.03 18.55 7.35
N THR A 624 41.86 19.58 7.49
CA THR A 624 43.06 19.78 6.67
C THR A 624 44.28 19.82 7.59
N PHE A 625 45.02 18.70 7.64
CA PHE A 625 46.22 18.58 8.48
C PHE A 625 47.23 19.74 8.31
N ALA A 626 47.40 20.26 7.08
CA ALA A 626 48.34 21.34 6.79
C ALA A 626 48.04 22.66 7.53
N GLU A 627 46.83 22.84 8.07
CA GLU A 627 46.41 24.03 8.83
C GLU A 627 46.89 24.02 10.29
N TRP A 628 47.47 22.91 10.75
CA TRP A 628 47.80 22.68 12.15
C TRP A 628 49.30 22.44 12.34
N ASP A 629 49.80 22.84 13.50
CA ASP A 629 51.03 22.36 14.10
C ASP A 629 50.63 21.51 15.32
N ILE A 630 50.99 20.23 15.31
CA ILE A 630 50.49 19.24 16.26
C ILE A 630 51.67 18.60 17.00
N TRP A 631 51.57 18.57 18.32
CA TRP A 631 52.48 17.88 19.23
C TRP A 631 51.73 16.79 19.99
N ASN A 632 52.37 15.63 20.13
CA ASN A 632 51.81 14.44 20.78
C ASN A 632 52.93 13.51 21.28
N ASP A 633 52.56 12.36 21.84
CA ASP A 633 53.44 11.26 22.22
C ASP A 633 53.49 10.08 21.21
N THR A 634 52.43 9.85 20.41
CA THR A 634 52.34 8.70 19.49
C THR A 634 51.86 8.96 18.05
N GLY A 635 51.66 10.20 17.62
CA GLY A 635 51.01 10.53 16.34
C GLY A 635 51.78 10.17 15.07
N ASP A 636 51.07 10.19 13.93
CA ASP A 636 51.58 9.78 12.63
C ASP A 636 52.64 10.75 12.06
N ALA A 637 53.32 10.30 11.01
CA ALA A 637 54.30 11.05 10.24
C ALA A 637 53.74 12.42 9.77
N GLY A 638 54.38 13.49 10.24
CA GLY A 638 54.02 14.88 9.94
C GLY A 638 53.69 15.66 11.20
N THR A 639 53.21 14.98 12.25
CA THR A 639 53.09 15.55 13.60
C THR A 639 54.45 15.61 14.29
N THR A 640 54.54 16.35 15.40
CA THR A 640 55.75 16.41 16.23
C THR A 640 55.59 15.50 17.45
N ASN A 641 56.24 14.33 17.42
CA ASN A 641 56.29 13.43 18.58
C ASN A 641 57.22 14.03 19.66
N ALA A 642 56.66 14.91 20.47
CA ALA A 642 57.25 15.58 21.60
C ALA A 642 56.12 16.04 22.53
N PRO A 643 55.80 15.26 23.58
CA PRO A 643 54.81 15.61 24.59
C PRO A 643 55.09 17.00 25.18
N GLN A 644 54.04 17.72 25.54
CA GLN A 644 54.12 19.11 25.98
C GLN A 644 53.60 19.27 27.42
N ASP A 645 54.46 19.78 28.29
CA ASP A 645 54.12 20.10 29.67
C ASP A 645 53.51 21.50 29.79
N ALA A 646 52.44 21.62 30.58
CA ALA A 646 51.93 22.91 31.01
C ALA A 646 52.86 23.56 32.07
N PRO A 647 52.98 24.91 32.10
CA PRO A 647 52.29 25.85 31.23
C PRO A 647 53.03 26.19 29.92
N GLY A 648 54.32 25.85 29.80
CA GLY A 648 55.24 26.53 28.87
C GLY A 648 54.94 26.35 27.38
N ALA A 649 54.27 25.28 27.00
CA ALA A 649 54.00 24.94 25.62
C ALA A 649 52.66 25.44 25.07
N PHE A 650 51.79 25.94 25.94
CA PHE A 650 50.41 26.30 25.60
C PHE A 650 50.21 27.81 25.72
N THR A 651 49.29 28.35 24.94
CA THR A 651 49.10 29.80 24.83
C THR A 651 47.62 30.21 24.95
N PRO A 652 46.88 29.76 26.00
CA PRO A 652 45.49 30.14 26.14
C PRO A 652 45.35 31.67 26.26
N GLY A 653 44.44 32.25 25.48
CA GLY A 653 44.22 33.68 25.38
C GLY A 653 45.07 34.38 24.31
N VAL A 654 45.92 33.67 23.56
CA VAL A 654 46.89 34.26 22.63
C VAL A 654 46.90 33.51 21.30
N ARG A 655 46.80 34.27 20.20
CA ARG A 655 46.87 33.74 18.83
C ARG A 655 47.92 34.46 17.98
#